data_AF-A0A1H3WPK8-F1
#
_entry.id   AF-A0A1H3WPK8-F1
#
_cell.length_a   1.000
_cell.length_b   1.000
_cell.length_c   1.000
_cell.angle_alpha   90.00
_cell.angle_beta   90.00
_cell.angle_gamma   90.00
#
_symmetry.space_group_name_H-M   'P 1'
#
loop_
_entity.id
_entity.type
_entity.pdbx_description
1 polymer ?
#
loop_
_entity_poly.entity_id
_entity_poly.type
_entity_poly.pdbx_seq_one_letter_code
_entity_poly.pdbx_strand_id
1 'polypeptide(L)'
;MKRLKTFIAALTLTTTGTMAADIPSTPVTALTDAAKNLYAYFLEQYGKKTISSVMANVNWNNTCAENVYKLTGKYPAMNCYDFIHICFSPANWIDYTDITPVKDWNDAGGIVQLMWHFNVPNKEGETHVTCTPGDGNAVKDAYGNETYTTLYRPSNVFTEGTWENKWFYEQMDKVIATILKLQDAGIAATWRPFHEAAGNACAKQQADWTKAWFWWGYDGADTYKKLWKAMYDYFKQKGVNNLIWVWTTQNYNGNSSNYNQDTNWYPGDEYVDIVARDLYGCNAEQNLQEFNEIQAAYPNKMVALGECGYGNNGDPGKMSDVWAKGAKWGHFMVWYQGGQGSTDTMCSDDWWKDAMSSANVITRDKVVIPDVTSTIENATDAVKNMGLGWNLGNALDANVQQYHDATQDNYWGQQDITSESCWGQLPTKAELMAMMKEAGFGAIRVPVTWYNHMDKDGNVDAAWMNRVHEVVDYVISQGMYCILNVHHDTGADSYDSQKNLTGYHWIKADETNYATNKARYEKLWQQIAQEFRNYGQLLLFEGYNEMLDAKSSWNFAQSSSAYDAINKYAQSFVDVVRATGGNNAQRNLIVSTYGACSGNGTWDARVQDPLKKLQIPSGESNHIIFEVHNYPAIVNKDKDGNYVSDRTISEIKAEIDAWLENLKTHLISKGAPVIIGEWGTNNVDAGSGKTDYDLHKDLMFEFVSYMIKTMKQNDIATFYWMGLSDGAPRTYPAFTQPDLALKMLQAYHGDSWNPYLPDAKDFPGGKVTSATVNFNNQWGELTIHKGAIDKTVYKGIKVELEEKPATGALSFKVYASSEKATAITSKTPSLAFSSYTGIQKINLQWNIATKGSIKIKSVNLVKHDNSTEPCSLEVAWGCTLSDQNYATGIDAITATRSADGIIYNLSGQRVATPTRGIYIKNGKKYIIK
;
A
#
# COMPACT_ATOMS: atom_id res chain seq x y z
N MET A 1 -19.07 69.84 7.95
CA MET A 1 -20.32 69.71 7.14
C MET A 1 -19.98 68.84 5.95
N LYS A 2 -20.62 67.73 5.58
CA LYS A 2 -21.88 67.07 5.94
C LYS A 2 -21.72 65.57 5.58
N ARG A 3 -22.09 64.71 6.53
CA ARG A 3 -22.81 63.44 6.39
C ARG A 3 -22.24 62.34 5.46
N LEU A 4 -21.56 61.38 6.08
CA LEU A 4 -21.61 59.96 5.69
C LEU A 4 -22.73 59.31 6.53
N LYS A 5 -23.84 58.90 5.90
CA LYS A 5 -24.91 58.11 6.51
C LYS A 5 -25.21 56.91 5.60
N THR A 6 -24.96 55.73 6.16
CA THR A 6 -25.83 54.55 6.15
C THR A 6 -26.27 53.98 4.79
N PHE A 7 -25.61 52.89 4.38
CA PHE A 7 -26.27 51.74 3.77
C PHE A 7 -25.57 50.48 4.32
N ILE A 8 -26.05 49.98 5.46
CA ILE A 8 -25.85 48.57 5.84
C ILE A 8 -26.97 47.83 5.12
N ALA A 9 -26.68 47.32 3.92
CA ALA A 9 -27.48 46.26 3.34
C ALA A 9 -27.05 44.97 4.05
N ALA A 10 -27.97 44.38 4.81
CA ALA A 10 -27.82 43.03 5.32
C ALA A 10 -27.68 42.09 4.13
N LEU A 11 -26.44 41.73 3.78
CA LEU A 11 -26.17 40.55 2.97
C LEU A 11 -26.45 39.37 3.90
N THR A 12 -27.69 38.88 3.85
CA THR A 12 -27.97 37.50 4.23
C THR A 12 -27.17 36.65 3.25
N LEU A 13 -26.01 36.17 3.68
CA LEU A 13 -25.35 35.05 3.01
C LEU A 13 -26.32 33.87 3.11
N THR A 14 -27.13 33.68 2.08
CA THR A 14 -27.61 32.35 1.74
C THR A 14 -26.38 31.58 1.28
N THR A 15 -25.71 30.90 2.20
CA THR A 15 -24.71 29.88 1.90
C THR A 15 -25.41 28.72 1.22
N THR A 16 -25.65 28.82 -0.09
CA THR A 16 -25.72 27.64 -0.94
C THR A 16 -24.28 27.17 -1.17
N GLY A 17 -23.65 26.68 -0.09
CA GLY A 17 -22.36 26.02 -0.14
C GLY A 17 -22.55 24.65 -0.77
N THR A 18 -21.85 24.40 -1.86
CA THR A 18 -21.73 23.08 -2.48
C THR A 18 -21.07 22.12 -1.49
N MET A 19 -21.87 21.33 -0.77
CA MET A 19 -21.44 20.44 0.34
C MET A 19 -20.51 19.28 -0.09
N ALA A 20 -20.24 19.10 -1.37
CA ALA A 20 -19.46 17.99 -1.90
C ALA A 20 -17.96 18.32 -2.13
N ALA A 21 -17.54 19.59 -2.01
CA ALA A 21 -16.19 20.00 -2.42
C ALA A 21 -15.05 19.49 -1.51
N ASP A 22 -15.36 19.14 -0.25
CA ASP A 22 -14.36 18.75 0.77
C ASP A 22 -14.44 17.25 1.16
N ILE A 23 -15.33 16.48 0.54
CA ILE A 23 -15.42 15.02 0.77
C ILE A 23 -14.40 14.33 -0.13
N PRO A 24 -13.55 13.43 0.39
CA PRO A 24 -12.58 12.70 -0.42
C PRO A 24 -13.24 11.99 -1.60
N SER A 25 -12.70 12.18 -2.80
CA SER A 25 -13.12 11.49 -4.02
C SER A 25 -12.75 10.00 -4.02
N THR A 26 -11.86 9.60 -3.11
CA THR A 26 -11.43 8.22 -2.92
C THR A 26 -11.86 7.71 -1.53
N PRO A 27 -12.31 6.45 -1.45
CA PRO A 27 -12.67 5.80 -0.19
C PRO A 27 -11.41 5.43 0.63
N VAL A 28 -11.60 5.06 1.89
CA VAL A 28 -10.53 4.80 2.86
C VAL A 28 -9.75 3.50 2.62
N THR A 29 -10.38 2.53 1.96
CA THR A 29 -9.74 1.26 1.55
C THR A 29 -9.31 1.30 0.08
N ALA A 30 -8.29 0.51 -0.26
CA ALA A 30 -8.03 0.18 -1.65
C ALA A 30 -9.21 -0.66 -2.17
N LEU A 31 -10.00 -0.07 -3.08
CA LEU A 31 -11.24 -0.69 -3.54
C LEU A 31 -11.08 -1.40 -4.89
N THR A 32 -11.83 -2.49 -5.06
CA THR A 32 -12.22 -3.04 -6.36
C THR A 32 -12.94 -1.97 -7.16
N ASP A 33 -12.94 -2.13 -8.48
CA ASP A 33 -13.55 -1.14 -9.37
C ASP A 33 -15.05 -0.97 -9.12
N ALA A 34 -15.76 -2.07 -8.85
CA ALA A 34 -17.17 -2.05 -8.43
C ALA A 34 -17.40 -1.15 -7.21
N ALA A 35 -16.49 -1.17 -6.23
CA ALA A 35 -16.65 -0.42 -5.00
C ALA A 35 -16.23 1.06 -5.15
N LYS A 36 -15.24 1.37 -6.02
CA LYS A 36 -14.96 2.75 -6.45
C LYS A 36 -16.15 3.37 -7.19
N ASN A 37 -16.73 2.62 -8.13
CA ASN A 37 -17.92 3.00 -8.90
C ASN A 37 -19.11 3.26 -7.98
N LEU A 38 -19.34 2.38 -7.01
CA LEU A 38 -20.38 2.56 -6.01
C LEU A 38 -20.12 3.81 -5.14
N TYR A 39 -18.90 4.04 -4.67
CA TYR A 39 -18.56 5.21 -3.87
C TYR A 39 -18.75 6.52 -4.65
N ALA A 40 -18.31 6.56 -5.91
CA ALA A 40 -18.54 7.69 -6.81
C ALA A 40 -20.03 7.95 -7.03
N TYR A 41 -20.85 6.91 -7.13
CA TYR A 41 -22.30 7.04 -7.18
C TYR A 41 -22.84 7.73 -5.91
N PHE A 42 -22.46 7.26 -4.72
CA PHE A 42 -22.88 7.89 -3.46
C PHE A 42 -22.48 9.37 -3.40
N LEU A 43 -21.23 9.70 -3.75
CA LEU A 43 -20.76 11.09 -3.82
C LEU A 43 -21.56 11.94 -4.81
N GLU A 44 -21.87 11.39 -5.98
CA GLU A 44 -22.63 12.10 -7.02
C GLU A 44 -24.04 12.44 -6.53
N GLN A 45 -24.69 11.50 -5.83
CA GLN A 45 -26.06 11.68 -5.35
C GLN A 45 -26.15 12.51 -4.07
N TYR A 46 -25.08 12.53 -3.26
CA TYR A 46 -25.08 13.21 -1.96
C TYR A 46 -25.46 14.69 -2.07
N GLY A 47 -26.43 15.10 -1.24
CA GLY A 47 -27.00 16.46 -1.27
C GLY A 47 -27.99 16.73 -2.42
N LYS A 48 -28.04 15.90 -3.47
CA LYS A 48 -28.95 16.05 -4.62
C LYS A 48 -30.18 15.16 -4.54
N LYS A 49 -29.99 13.92 -4.08
CA LYS A 49 -31.02 12.90 -3.84
C LYS A 49 -30.67 12.09 -2.59
N THR A 50 -31.65 11.37 -2.06
CA THR A 50 -31.45 10.36 -1.02
C THR A 50 -31.74 8.98 -1.58
N ILE A 51 -30.88 8.01 -1.29
CA ILE A 51 -31.01 6.63 -1.77
C ILE A 51 -31.90 5.85 -0.79
N SER A 52 -32.98 5.24 -1.30
CA SER A 52 -33.88 4.44 -0.47
C SER A 52 -33.27 3.09 -0.13
N SER A 53 -33.32 2.70 1.15
CA SER A 53 -32.89 1.40 1.64
C SER A 53 -33.95 0.78 2.54
N VAL A 54 -33.97 -0.55 2.58
CA VAL A 54 -34.79 -1.32 3.49
C VAL A 54 -33.97 -2.46 4.08
N MET A 55 -34.22 -2.78 5.33
CA MET A 55 -33.61 -3.94 5.97
C MET A 55 -34.23 -5.24 5.44
N ALA A 56 -33.40 -6.29 5.30
CA ALA A 56 -33.89 -7.64 5.16
C ALA A 56 -34.86 -8.00 6.28
N ASN A 57 -35.74 -8.98 6.05
CA ASN A 57 -36.49 -9.54 7.18
C ASN A 57 -35.51 -10.36 8.03
N VAL A 58 -35.01 -9.76 9.11
CA VAL A 58 -33.96 -10.26 9.99
C VAL A 58 -32.54 -10.28 9.38
N ASN A 59 -32.30 -10.98 8.26
CA ASN A 59 -30.93 -11.29 7.83
C ASN A 59 -30.67 -11.33 6.31
N TRP A 60 -30.82 -12.49 5.66
CA TRP A 60 -30.22 -12.84 4.37
C TRP A 60 -31.29 -13.04 3.29
N ASN A 61 -32.15 -12.03 3.09
CA ASN A 61 -33.26 -12.08 2.14
C ASN A 61 -33.75 -10.68 1.73
N ASN A 62 -34.67 -10.64 0.77
CA ASN A 62 -35.22 -9.39 0.18
C ASN A 62 -36.72 -9.19 0.51
N THR A 63 -37.26 -9.90 1.51
CA THR A 63 -38.71 -10.00 1.74
C THR A 63 -39.38 -8.65 1.93
N CYS A 64 -38.80 -7.77 2.75
CA CYS A 64 -39.34 -6.44 2.99
C CYS A 64 -39.31 -5.59 1.70
N ALA A 65 -38.24 -5.67 0.91
CA ALA A 65 -38.15 -5.00 -0.40
C ALA A 65 -39.23 -5.47 -1.37
N GLU A 66 -39.52 -6.78 -1.42
CA GLU A 66 -40.62 -7.35 -2.22
C GLU A 66 -41.98 -6.80 -1.78
N ASN A 67 -42.22 -6.66 -0.48
CA ASN A 67 -43.49 -6.12 0.00
C ASN A 67 -43.61 -4.62 -0.25
N VAL A 68 -42.53 -3.84 -0.16
CA VAL A 68 -42.51 -2.43 -0.59
C VAL A 68 -42.83 -2.31 -2.08
N TYR A 69 -42.29 -3.20 -2.92
CA TYR A 69 -42.64 -3.23 -4.35
C TYR A 69 -44.11 -3.54 -4.59
N LYS A 70 -44.69 -4.55 -3.90
CA LYS A 70 -46.13 -4.85 -4.00
C LYS A 70 -47.01 -3.67 -3.63
N LEU A 71 -46.61 -2.88 -2.62
CA LEU A 71 -47.36 -1.71 -2.17
C LEU A 71 -47.22 -0.51 -3.12
N THR A 72 -46.01 -0.25 -3.63
CA THR A 72 -45.67 1.04 -4.27
C THR A 72 -45.40 0.95 -5.77
N GLY A 73 -45.25 -0.27 -6.30
CA GLY A 73 -44.79 -0.53 -7.67
C GLY A 73 -43.30 -0.28 -7.91
N LYS A 74 -42.51 0.00 -6.85
CA LYS A 74 -41.08 0.30 -6.94
C LYS A 74 -40.30 -0.40 -5.84
N TYR A 75 -39.12 -0.90 -6.19
CA TYR A 75 -38.16 -1.44 -5.23
C TYR A 75 -37.36 -0.29 -4.58
N PRO A 76 -37.05 -0.37 -3.27
CA PRO A 76 -35.97 0.42 -2.68
C PRO A 76 -34.68 0.23 -3.47
N ALA A 77 -33.84 1.26 -3.54
CA ALA A 77 -32.58 1.20 -4.28
C ALA A 77 -31.55 0.28 -3.61
N MET A 78 -31.59 0.19 -2.29
CA MET A 78 -30.69 -0.60 -1.45
C MET A 78 -31.47 -1.66 -0.65
N ASN A 79 -30.84 -2.81 -0.43
CA ASN A 79 -31.29 -3.81 0.55
C ASN A 79 -30.14 -4.06 1.53
N CYS A 80 -30.42 -3.98 2.83
CA CYS A 80 -29.45 -4.22 3.88
C CYS A 80 -29.56 -5.67 4.39
N TYR A 81 -28.45 -6.39 4.43
CA TYR A 81 -28.37 -7.75 4.91
C TYR A 81 -27.56 -7.82 6.22
N ASP A 82 -27.96 -8.73 7.13
CA ASP A 82 -27.31 -8.89 8.42
C ASP A 82 -26.57 -10.22 8.57
N PHE A 83 -25.33 -10.17 9.05
CA PHE A 83 -24.55 -11.34 9.48
C PHE A 83 -24.91 -11.84 10.89
N ILE A 84 -26.00 -11.36 11.49
CA ILE A 84 -26.49 -11.70 12.83
C ILE A 84 -26.45 -13.20 13.19
N HIS A 85 -26.62 -14.09 12.20
CA HIS A 85 -26.67 -15.53 12.38
C HIS A 85 -25.48 -16.30 11.78
N ILE A 86 -24.38 -15.62 11.42
CA ILE A 86 -23.21 -16.24 10.78
C ILE A 86 -22.62 -17.40 11.62
N CYS A 87 -22.76 -17.35 12.95
CA CYS A 87 -22.31 -18.39 13.85
C CYS A 87 -23.02 -19.73 13.65
N PHE A 88 -24.26 -19.73 13.16
CA PHE A 88 -25.06 -20.92 12.85
C PHE A 88 -24.84 -21.43 11.42
N SER A 89 -24.19 -20.65 10.56
CA SER A 89 -24.07 -20.96 9.13
C SER A 89 -23.06 -22.09 8.86
N PRO A 90 -23.38 -23.05 7.97
CA PRO A 90 -24.68 -23.28 7.36
C PRO A 90 -25.65 -24.04 8.28
N ALA A 91 -26.93 -23.66 8.27
CA ALA A 91 -28.04 -24.34 8.91
C ALA A 91 -29.23 -24.45 7.95
N ASN A 92 -30.22 -25.30 8.28
CA ASN A 92 -31.40 -25.52 7.42
C ASN A 92 -32.30 -24.28 7.22
N TRP A 93 -32.13 -23.24 8.03
CA TRP A 93 -32.90 -22.00 7.97
C TRP A 93 -32.05 -20.76 7.63
N ILE A 94 -30.71 -20.89 7.58
CA ILE A 94 -29.79 -19.82 7.21
C ILE A 94 -28.50 -20.38 6.64
N ASP A 95 -28.09 -19.89 5.46
CA ASP A 95 -26.82 -20.26 4.84
C ASP A 95 -26.20 -19.05 4.13
N TYR A 96 -25.20 -18.43 4.76
CA TYR A 96 -24.45 -17.32 4.17
C TYR A 96 -23.46 -17.77 3.10
N THR A 97 -23.20 -19.08 2.98
CA THR A 97 -22.35 -19.60 1.90
C THR A 97 -23.05 -19.55 0.55
N ASP A 98 -24.38 -19.51 0.55
CA ASP A 98 -25.24 -19.18 -0.58
C ASP A 98 -25.42 -17.66 -0.68
N ILE A 99 -24.74 -17.07 -1.67
CA ILE A 99 -24.81 -15.63 -1.95
C ILE A 99 -25.98 -15.25 -2.86
N THR A 100 -26.82 -16.19 -3.29
CA THR A 100 -27.92 -15.96 -4.24
C THR A 100 -28.83 -14.79 -3.84
N PRO A 101 -29.29 -14.65 -2.57
CA PRO A 101 -30.15 -13.52 -2.19
C PRO A 101 -29.54 -12.14 -2.48
N VAL A 102 -28.23 -12.01 -2.22
CA VAL A 102 -27.47 -10.77 -2.44
C VAL A 102 -27.15 -10.58 -3.92
N LYS A 103 -26.76 -11.66 -4.60
CA LYS A 103 -26.42 -11.63 -6.02
C LYS A 103 -27.64 -11.26 -6.86
N ASP A 104 -28.80 -11.88 -6.62
CA ASP A 104 -30.03 -11.61 -7.38
C ASP A 104 -30.46 -10.14 -7.23
N TRP A 105 -30.29 -9.57 -6.03
CA TRP A 105 -30.56 -8.15 -5.80
C TRP A 105 -29.62 -7.26 -6.61
N ASN A 106 -28.31 -7.54 -6.56
CA ASN A 106 -27.29 -6.79 -7.28
C ASN A 106 -27.45 -6.90 -8.80
N ASP A 107 -27.66 -8.11 -9.31
CA ASP A 107 -27.91 -8.40 -10.73
C ASP A 107 -29.15 -7.65 -11.25
N ALA A 108 -30.14 -7.41 -10.40
CA ALA A 108 -31.33 -6.62 -10.70
C ALA A 108 -31.12 -5.09 -10.60
N GLY A 109 -29.87 -4.63 -10.45
CA GLY A 109 -29.48 -3.23 -10.34
C GLY A 109 -29.60 -2.64 -8.92
N GLY A 110 -29.77 -3.49 -7.91
CA GLY A 110 -29.86 -3.08 -6.51
C GLY A 110 -28.49 -2.86 -5.87
N ILE A 111 -28.40 -1.84 -5.01
CA ILE A 111 -27.20 -1.61 -4.20
C ILE A 111 -27.24 -2.51 -2.96
N VAL A 112 -26.10 -3.09 -2.61
CA VAL A 112 -25.95 -3.96 -1.44
C VAL A 112 -25.47 -3.15 -0.23
N GLN A 113 -26.14 -3.31 0.89
CA GLN A 113 -25.67 -2.86 2.20
C GLN A 113 -25.51 -4.07 3.10
N LEU A 114 -24.42 -4.13 3.86
CA LEU A 114 -24.11 -5.21 4.78
C LEU A 114 -23.94 -4.61 6.18
N MET A 115 -24.49 -5.29 7.19
CA MET A 115 -24.28 -4.97 8.60
C MET A 115 -24.11 -6.23 9.42
N TRP A 116 -23.76 -6.06 10.70
CA TRP A 116 -23.58 -7.20 11.59
C TRP A 116 -23.97 -6.90 13.03
N HIS A 117 -25.12 -7.43 13.44
CA HIS A 117 -25.39 -7.68 14.85
C HIS A 117 -24.50 -8.82 15.34
N PHE A 118 -23.30 -8.48 15.82
CA PHE A 118 -22.28 -9.47 16.17
C PHE A 118 -22.68 -10.27 17.41
N ASN A 119 -23.41 -11.35 17.20
CA ASN A 119 -23.81 -12.29 18.22
C ASN A 119 -22.62 -13.08 18.77
N VAL A 120 -22.56 -13.18 20.10
CA VAL A 120 -21.54 -13.90 20.86
C VAL A 120 -22.21 -14.82 21.89
N PRO A 121 -21.57 -15.93 22.32
CA PRO A 121 -22.14 -16.78 23.35
C PRO A 121 -22.41 -16.00 24.63
N ASN A 122 -23.46 -16.36 25.36
CA ASN A 122 -23.80 -15.72 26.63
C ASN A 122 -22.75 -15.99 27.72
N LYS A 123 -22.09 -17.17 27.67
CA LYS A 123 -20.95 -17.57 28.51
C LYS A 123 -20.01 -18.47 27.71
N GLU A 124 -18.77 -18.61 28.16
CA GLU A 124 -17.80 -19.53 27.56
C GLU A 124 -18.35 -20.98 27.54
N GLY A 125 -18.39 -21.59 26.37
CA GLY A 125 -18.85 -22.97 26.16
C GLY A 125 -20.37 -23.15 26.05
N GLU A 126 -21.17 -22.08 26.17
CA GLU A 126 -22.63 -22.13 26.01
C GLU A 126 -23.05 -21.88 24.54
N THR A 127 -24.28 -22.28 24.21
CA THR A 127 -24.81 -22.19 22.83
C THR A 127 -25.78 -21.03 22.61
N HIS A 128 -26.26 -20.37 23.66
CA HIS A 128 -27.12 -19.20 23.52
C HIS A 128 -26.28 -18.02 23.09
N VAL A 129 -26.69 -17.32 22.03
CA VAL A 129 -25.95 -16.18 21.50
C VAL A 129 -26.76 -14.89 21.60
N THR A 130 -26.08 -13.78 21.82
CA THR A 130 -26.68 -12.44 21.99
C THR A 130 -25.63 -11.38 21.69
N CYS A 131 -26.06 -10.15 21.41
CA CYS A 131 -25.20 -8.99 21.34
C CYS A 131 -25.33 -8.07 22.58
N THR A 132 -26.23 -8.39 23.52
CA THR A 132 -26.51 -7.56 24.70
C THR A 132 -25.59 -7.91 25.87
N PRO A 133 -24.76 -6.99 26.38
CA PRO A 133 -23.88 -7.26 27.50
C PRO A 133 -24.65 -7.37 28.82
N GLY A 134 -24.17 -8.20 29.74
CA GLY A 134 -24.75 -8.34 31.08
C GLY A 134 -24.06 -9.41 31.93
N ASP A 135 -24.87 -10.20 32.63
CA ASP A 135 -24.45 -11.24 33.59
C ASP A 135 -24.45 -12.66 33.01
N GLY A 136 -24.80 -12.81 31.72
CA GLY A 136 -24.85 -14.10 31.03
C GLY A 136 -26.17 -14.85 31.19
N ASN A 137 -27.14 -14.31 31.94
CA ASN A 137 -28.37 -15.00 32.28
C ASN A 137 -29.53 -14.63 31.35
N ALA A 138 -30.59 -15.43 31.42
CA ALA A 138 -31.84 -15.16 30.72
C ALA A 138 -32.49 -13.89 31.25
N VAL A 139 -32.95 -13.03 30.35
CA VAL A 139 -33.68 -11.79 30.62
C VAL A 139 -34.93 -11.74 29.74
N LYS A 140 -35.84 -10.81 30.03
CA LYS A 140 -36.99 -10.54 29.16
C LYS A 140 -36.69 -9.37 28.25
N ASP A 141 -36.97 -9.53 26.95
CA ASP A 141 -36.94 -8.41 26.00
C ASP A 141 -38.13 -7.46 26.23
N ALA A 142 -38.21 -6.37 25.45
CA ALA A 142 -39.30 -5.39 25.53
C ALA A 142 -40.70 -5.97 25.25
N TYR A 143 -40.79 -7.18 24.69
CA TYR A 143 -42.02 -7.88 24.34
C TYR A 143 -42.33 -9.05 25.29
N GLY A 144 -41.51 -9.27 26.32
CA GLY A 144 -41.69 -10.35 27.30
C GLY A 144 -41.16 -11.72 26.86
N ASN A 145 -40.47 -11.80 25.73
CA ASN A 145 -39.81 -13.03 25.28
C ASN A 145 -38.52 -13.24 26.07
N GLU A 146 -38.16 -14.51 26.27
CA GLU A 146 -36.88 -14.85 26.89
C GLU A 146 -35.73 -14.62 25.90
N THR A 147 -34.75 -13.84 26.33
CA THR A 147 -33.48 -13.61 25.63
C THR A 147 -32.33 -13.75 26.64
N TYR A 148 -31.09 -13.54 26.23
CA TYR A 148 -29.91 -13.66 27.09
C TYR A 148 -29.06 -12.39 27.05
N THR A 149 -28.37 -12.11 28.15
CA THR A 149 -27.22 -11.20 28.14
C THR A 149 -25.91 -11.99 28.05
N THR A 150 -24.78 -11.33 27.76
CA THR A 150 -23.48 -11.99 27.65
C THR A 150 -22.43 -11.48 28.65
N LEU A 151 -21.60 -12.42 29.15
CA LEU A 151 -20.37 -12.13 29.88
C LEU A 151 -19.19 -11.76 28.96
N TYR A 152 -19.35 -11.85 27.64
CA TYR A 152 -18.33 -11.47 26.66
C TYR A 152 -17.84 -10.03 26.91
N ARG A 153 -16.52 -9.84 26.93
CA ARG A 153 -15.91 -8.51 27.12
C ARG A 153 -15.06 -8.09 25.93
N PRO A 154 -15.32 -6.92 25.32
CA PRO A 154 -14.52 -6.41 24.22
C PRO A 154 -13.02 -6.35 24.48
N SER A 155 -12.62 -5.93 25.67
CA SER A 155 -11.20 -5.80 26.03
C SER A 155 -10.46 -7.14 25.97
N ASN A 156 -11.15 -8.25 26.23
CA ASN A 156 -10.59 -9.60 26.17
C ASN A 156 -10.31 -10.10 24.74
N VAL A 157 -10.89 -9.47 23.71
CA VAL A 157 -10.60 -9.80 22.30
C VAL A 157 -9.11 -9.63 22.00
N PHE A 158 -8.43 -8.70 22.66
CA PHE A 158 -7.00 -8.42 22.47
C PHE A 158 -6.06 -9.27 23.35
N THR A 159 -6.60 -10.24 24.08
CA THR A 159 -5.81 -11.17 24.91
C THR A 159 -5.82 -12.54 24.25
N GLU A 160 -4.68 -12.95 23.69
CA GLU A 160 -4.56 -14.24 22.99
C GLU A 160 -4.95 -15.41 23.91
N GLY A 161 -5.78 -16.31 23.38
CA GLY A 161 -6.21 -17.53 24.07
C GLY A 161 -7.52 -17.42 24.85
N THR A 162 -8.06 -16.22 25.07
CA THR A 162 -9.42 -16.04 25.61
C THR A 162 -10.47 -16.56 24.65
N TRP A 163 -11.66 -16.88 25.16
CA TRP A 163 -12.78 -17.32 24.31
C TRP A 163 -13.32 -16.18 23.44
N GLU A 164 -13.24 -14.93 23.92
CA GLU A 164 -13.57 -13.75 23.14
C GLU A 164 -12.61 -13.56 21.96
N ASN A 165 -11.30 -13.68 22.18
CA ASN A 165 -10.31 -13.61 21.10
C ASN A 165 -10.58 -14.67 20.03
N LYS A 166 -10.77 -15.94 20.42
CA LYS A 166 -11.05 -17.03 19.47
C LYS A 166 -12.34 -16.80 18.71
N TRP A 167 -13.43 -16.51 19.42
CA TRP A 167 -14.73 -16.30 18.80
C TRP A 167 -14.71 -15.13 17.81
N PHE A 168 -14.07 -14.02 18.19
CA PHE A 168 -13.96 -12.83 17.34
C PHE A 168 -13.36 -13.15 15.97
N TYR A 169 -12.16 -13.73 15.94
CA TYR A 169 -11.47 -14.04 14.68
C TYR A 169 -12.14 -15.19 13.91
N GLU A 170 -12.67 -16.22 14.60
CA GLU A 170 -13.40 -17.30 13.94
C GLU A 170 -14.65 -16.81 13.21
N GLN A 171 -15.44 -15.91 13.83
CA GLN A 171 -16.61 -15.36 13.16
C GLN A 171 -16.23 -14.37 12.06
N MET A 172 -15.18 -13.56 12.26
CA MET A 172 -14.66 -12.68 11.20
C MET A 172 -14.22 -13.47 9.96
N ASP A 173 -13.52 -14.61 10.13
CA ASP A 173 -13.12 -15.46 9.01
C ASP A 173 -14.34 -15.97 8.21
N LYS A 174 -15.45 -16.31 8.88
CA LYS A 174 -16.69 -16.70 8.20
C LYS A 174 -17.33 -15.55 7.42
N VAL A 175 -17.36 -14.35 8.00
CA VAL A 175 -17.86 -13.14 7.33
C VAL A 175 -16.99 -12.81 6.12
N ILE A 176 -15.67 -12.78 6.29
CA ILE A 176 -14.68 -12.55 5.22
C ILE A 176 -14.86 -13.57 4.09
N ALA A 177 -15.01 -14.86 4.41
CA ALA A 177 -15.23 -15.88 3.38
C ALA A 177 -16.49 -15.63 2.55
N THR A 178 -17.54 -15.06 3.15
CA THR A 178 -18.76 -14.67 2.44
C THR A 178 -18.53 -13.41 1.61
N ILE A 179 -17.88 -12.39 2.17
CA ILE A 179 -17.60 -11.13 1.49
C ILE A 179 -16.66 -11.32 0.30
N LEU A 180 -15.66 -12.19 0.41
CA LEU A 180 -14.77 -12.53 -0.71
C LEU A 180 -15.54 -13.23 -1.84
N LYS A 181 -16.54 -14.07 -1.55
CA LYS A 181 -17.43 -14.60 -2.60
C LYS A 181 -18.25 -13.51 -3.28
N LEU A 182 -18.72 -12.52 -2.54
CA LEU A 182 -19.40 -11.34 -3.11
C LEU A 182 -18.43 -10.54 -3.99
N GLN A 183 -17.20 -10.33 -3.52
CA GLN A 183 -16.13 -9.67 -4.26
C GLN A 183 -15.82 -10.39 -5.58
N ASP A 184 -15.65 -11.71 -5.54
CA ASP A 184 -15.40 -12.55 -6.71
C ASP A 184 -16.57 -12.50 -7.71
N ALA A 185 -17.78 -12.28 -7.21
CA ALA A 185 -18.98 -12.05 -8.03
C ALA A 185 -19.11 -10.61 -8.55
N GLY A 186 -18.12 -9.74 -8.30
CA GLY A 186 -18.11 -8.33 -8.72
C GLY A 186 -19.06 -7.43 -7.90
N ILE A 187 -19.49 -7.88 -6.71
CA ILE A 187 -20.45 -7.17 -5.88
C ILE A 187 -19.68 -6.30 -4.87
N ALA A 188 -20.00 -5.01 -4.86
CA ALA A 188 -19.56 -4.07 -3.84
C ALA A 188 -20.70 -3.76 -2.87
N ALA A 189 -20.35 -3.40 -1.63
CA ALA A 189 -21.33 -3.08 -0.60
C ALA A 189 -20.90 -1.93 0.30
N THR A 190 -21.86 -1.24 0.90
CA THR A 190 -21.59 -0.49 2.12
C THR A 190 -21.51 -1.47 3.30
N TRP A 191 -20.58 -1.25 4.23
CA TRP A 191 -20.32 -2.11 5.38
C TRP A 191 -20.49 -1.32 6.68
N ARG A 192 -21.51 -1.67 7.47
CA ARG A 192 -21.87 -0.99 8.71
C ARG A 192 -21.74 -1.94 9.92
N PRO A 193 -20.51 -2.30 10.35
CA PRO A 193 -20.28 -3.14 11.52
C PRO A 193 -20.39 -2.32 12.81
N PHE A 194 -20.54 -3.02 13.95
CA PHE A 194 -20.44 -2.45 15.30
C PHE A 194 -21.23 -1.14 15.49
N HIS A 195 -22.45 -1.08 14.94
CA HIS A 195 -23.30 0.10 14.96
C HIS A 195 -23.73 0.49 16.39
N GLU A 196 -24.12 1.75 16.57
CA GLU A 196 -24.62 2.31 17.83
C GLU A 196 -23.71 2.08 19.06
N ALA A 197 -22.39 2.03 18.84
CA ALA A 197 -21.43 1.57 19.84
C ALA A 197 -21.52 2.30 21.19
N ALA A 198 -21.72 3.62 21.17
CA ALA A 198 -21.80 4.39 22.42
C ALA A 198 -23.06 4.08 23.23
N GLY A 199 -24.16 3.66 22.59
CA GLY A 199 -25.48 3.59 23.22
C GLY A 199 -25.77 4.84 24.09
N ASN A 200 -25.99 4.64 25.39
CA ASN A 200 -26.18 5.74 26.34
C ASN A 200 -24.91 6.13 27.13
N ALA A 201 -23.74 5.59 26.81
CA ALA A 201 -22.49 5.79 27.55
C ALA A 201 -22.03 7.26 27.62
N CYS A 202 -22.45 8.07 26.65
CA CYS A 202 -22.13 9.50 26.59
C CYS A 202 -23.03 10.39 27.47
N ALA A 203 -23.90 9.82 28.31
CA ALA A 203 -24.73 10.61 29.23
C ALA A 203 -23.85 11.43 30.19
N LYS A 204 -24.19 12.70 30.38
CA LYS A 204 -23.48 13.59 31.32
C LYS A 204 -23.70 13.19 32.77
N GLN A 205 -24.88 12.64 33.07
CA GLN A 205 -25.17 12.02 34.35
C GLN A 205 -25.00 10.52 34.22
N GLN A 206 -24.11 9.94 35.04
CA GLN A 206 -23.84 8.51 35.02
C GLN A 206 -24.84 7.74 35.89
N ALA A 207 -25.41 6.67 35.35
CA ALA A 207 -26.34 5.75 36.02
C ALA A 207 -26.28 4.35 35.38
N ASP A 208 -26.97 3.35 35.95
CA ASP A 208 -26.91 1.98 35.43
C ASP A 208 -27.43 1.82 33.99
N TRP A 209 -28.36 2.69 33.57
CA TRP A 209 -28.94 2.72 32.23
C TRP A 209 -28.11 3.53 31.21
N THR A 210 -27.05 4.22 31.65
CA THR A 210 -26.21 5.06 30.78
C THR A 210 -25.00 4.30 30.27
N LYS A 211 -25.23 3.11 29.71
CA LYS A 211 -24.20 2.22 29.17
C LYS A 211 -24.46 1.95 27.69
N ALA A 212 -23.46 1.41 27.00
CA ALA A 212 -23.66 0.83 25.68
C ALA A 212 -24.61 -0.37 25.79
N TRP A 213 -25.56 -0.50 24.86
CA TRP A 213 -26.50 -1.63 24.81
C TRP A 213 -25.98 -2.82 24.00
N PHE A 214 -24.87 -2.63 23.28
CA PHE A 214 -24.16 -3.71 22.59
C PHE A 214 -22.80 -4.00 23.20
N TRP A 215 -22.38 -5.26 23.14
CA TRP A 215 -21.15 -5.70 23.80
C TRP A 215 -19.94 -4.91 23.29
N TRP A 216 -19.84 -4.61 21.99
CA TRP A 216 -18.68 -3.95 21.38
C TRP A 216 -18.40 -2.54 21.93
N GLY A 217 -19.39 -1.89 22.54
CA GLY A 217 -19.19 -0.61 23.23
C GLY A 217 -19.05 -0.70 24.74
N TYR A 218 -19.21 -1.89 25.33
CA TYR A 218 -19.35 -2.06 26.77
C TYR A 218 -18.11 -1.65 27.57
N ASP A 219 -16.91 -1.83 26.99
CA ASP A 219 -15.62 -1.46 27.61
C ASP A 219 -15.11 -0.09 27.13
N GLY A 220 -16.00 0.77 26.61
CA GLY A 220 -15.74 2.17 26.31
C GLY A 220 -15.08 2.47 24.95
N ALA A 221 -14.97 3.76 24.66
CA ALA A 221 -14.60 4.30 23.35
C ALA A 221 -13.22 3.84 22.83
N ASP A 222 -12.20 3.76 23.70
CA ASP A 222 -10.87 3.33 23.29
C ASP A 222 -10.82 1.85 22.91
N THR A 223 -11.56 1.01 23.63
CA THR A 223 -11.69 -0.41 23.30
C THR A 223 -12.46 -0.59 22.00
N TYR A 224 -13.55 0.17 21.82
CA TYR A 224 -14.31 0.17 20.58
C TYR A 224 -13.47 0.55 19.35
N LYS A 225 -12.69 1.64 19.42
CA LYS A 225 -11.80 2.05 18.31
C LYS A 225 -10.78 0.96 17.97
N LYS A 226 -10.25 0.25 18.97
CA LYS A 226 -9.36 -0.90 18.74
C LYS A 226 -10.07 -2.04 18.02
N LEU A 227 -11.34 -2.33 18.35
CA LEU A 227 -12.11 -3.38 17.67
C LEU A 227 -12.37 -3.02 16.22
N TRP A 228 -12.75 -1.77 15.96
CA TRP A 228 -12.97 -1.26 14.60
C TRP A 228 -11.71 -1.44 13.74
N LYS A 229 -10.58 -0.92 14.22
CA LYS A 229 -9.29 -1.02 13.50
C LYS A 229 -8.85 -2.48 13.34
N ALA A 230 -9.04 -3.32 14.36
CA ALA A 230 -8.74 -4.74 14.26
C ALA A 230 -9.57 -5.45 13.17
N MET A 231 -10.87 -5.15 13.04
CA MET A 231 -11.68 -5.70 11.94
C MET A 231 -11.23 -5.16 10.59
N TYR A 232 -11.02 -3.84 10.49
CA TYR A 232 -10.57 -3.18 9.27
C TYR A 232 -9.26 -3.76 8.74
N ASP A 233 -8.24 -3.81 9.59
CA ASP A 233 -6.91 -4.31 9.24
C ASP A 233 -6.96 -5.80 8.91
N TYR A 234 -7.77 -6.58 9.63
CA TYR A 234 -7.92 -8.01 9.37
C TYR A 234 -8.62 -8.28 8.04
N PHE A 235 -9.67 -7.53 7.71
CA PHE A 235 -10.36 -7.63 6.41
C PHE A 235 -9.41 -7.25 5.27
N LYS A 236 -8.68 -6.13 5.43
CA LYS A 236 -7.67 -5.68 4.46
C LYS A 236 -6.57 -6.72 4.26
N GLN A 237 -6.03 -7.29 5.34
CA GLN A 237 -5.01 -8.35 5.30
C GLN A 237 -5.51 -9.60 4.55
N LYS A 238 -6.80 -9.90 4.63
CA LYS A 238 -7.44 -11.05 3.98
C LYS A 238 -7.90 -10.76 2.54
N GLY A 239 -7.58 -9.58 2.00
CA GLY A 239 -7.87 -9.21 0.60
C GLY A 239 -9.31 -8.73 0.36
N VAL A 240 -10.04 -8.33 1.41
CA VAL A 240 -11.36 -7.72 1.28
C VAL A 240 -11.21 -6.26 0.87
N ASN A 241 -11.61 -5.97 -0.37
CA ASN A 241 -11.42 -4.70 -1.06
C ASN A 241 -12.73 -4.22 -1.73
N ASN A 242 -13.90 -4.74 -1.35
CA ASN A 242 -15.19 -4.39 -1.99
C ASN A 242 -16.16 -3.64 -1.05
N LEU A 243 -15.66 -3.02 0.03
CA LEU A 243 -16.49 -2.44 1.09
C LEU A 243 -16.28 -0.93 1.30
N ILE A 244 -17.37 -0.17 1.32
CA ILE A 244 -17.42 1.23 1.75
C ILE A 244 -17.79 1.27 3.24
N TRP A 245 -16.90 1.76 4.10
CA TRP A 245 -17.03 1.66 5.56
C TRP A 245 -17.96 2.71 6.16
N VAL A 246 -18.96 2.27 6.92
CA VAL A 246 -20.01 3.12 7.49
C VAL A 246 -19.97 3.06 9.02
N TRP A 247 -19.57 4.15 9.66
CA TRP A 247 -19.58 4.26 11.12
C TRP A 247 -20.89 4.87 11.61
N THR A 248 -21.50 4.28 12.64
CA THR A 248 -22.77 4.79 13.20
C THR A 248 -22.51 5.60 14.46
N THR A 249 -22.85 6.89 14.43
CA THR A 249 -22.80 7.81 15.58
C THR A 249 -24.11 7.79 16.35
N GLN A 250 -24.04 7.94 17.67
CA GLN A 250 -25.17 8.31 18.53
C GLN A 250 -25.40 9.82 18.59
N ASN A 251 -24.44 10.61 18.11
CA ASN A 251 -24.41 12.06 18.21
C ASN A 251 -24.67 12.50 19.66
N TYR A 252 -25.68 13.33 19.90
CA TYR A 252 -26.10 13.72 21.25
C TYR A 252 -27.29 12.90 21.78
N ASN A 253 -27.59 11.73 21.21
CA ASN A 253 -28.81 10.95 21.49
C ASN A 253 -30.08 11.82 21.46
N GLY A 254 -30.17 12.76 20.51
CA GLY A 254 -31.27 13.72 20.38
C GLY A 254 -31.36 14.80 21.47
N ASN A 255 -30.42 14.86 22.43
CA ASN A 255 -30.45 15.85 23.51
C ASN A 255 -29.05 16.23 24.04
N SER A 256 -28.47 17.29 23.47
CA SER A 256 -27.16 17.84 23.85
C SER A 256 -27.10 18.42 25.27
N SER A 257 -28.24 18.64 25.94
CA SER A 257 -28.23 19.01 27.37
C SER A 257 -27.85 17.82 28.25
N ASN A 258 -28.28 16.61 27.89
CA ASN A 258 -28.12 15.39 28.69
C ASN A 258 -26.95 14.50 28.25
N TYR A 259 -26.50 14.62 27.00
CA TYR A 259 -25.42 13.81 26.45
C TYR A 259 -24.28 14.67 25.94
N ASN A 260 -23.06 14.13 26.05
CA ASN A 260 -21.93 14.58 25.24
C ASN A 260 -22.03 13.95 23.86
N GLN A 261 -21.41 14.60 22.86
CA GLN A 261 -21.25 13.98 21.55
C GLN A 261 -20.30 12.78 21.66
N ASP A 262 -20.52 11.74 20.87
CA ASP A 262 -19.71 10.53 20.86
C ASP A 262 -18.47 10.61 19.96
N THR A 263 -17.92 11.81 19.73
CA THR A 263 -16.73 12.02 18.88
C THR A 263 -15.51 11.21 19.33
N ASN A 264 -15.37 10.91 20.62
CA ASN A 264 -14.29 10.07 21.15
C ASN A 264 -14.37 8.59 20.71
N TRP A 265 -15.52 8.16 20.20
CA TRP A 265 -15.78 6.82 19.67
C TRP A 265 -15.46 6.73 18.17
N TYR A 266 -15.28 7.86 17.49
CA TYR A 266 -14.96 7.90 16.07
C TYR A 266 -13.65 7.14 15.76
N PRO A 267 -13.66 6.14 14.85
CA PRO A 267 -12.47 5.36 14.54
C PRO A 267 -11.30 6.14 13.91
N GLY A 268 -11.59 7.22 13.18
CA GLY A 268 -10.62 8.04 12.44
C GLY A 268 -10.99 8.18 10.97
N ASP A 269 -10.53 9.26 10.34
CA ASP A 269 -10.84 9.58 8.94
C ASP A 269 -10.31 8.54 7.95
N GLU A 270 -9.23 7.86 8.32
CA GLU A 270 -8.57 6.79 7.58
C GLU A 270 -9.27 5.43 7.69
N TYR A 271 -10.37 5.33 8.45
CA TYR A 271 -11.11 4.08 8.70
C TYR A 271 -12.61 4.17 8.42
N VAL A 272 -13.12 5.32 7.97
CA VAL A 272 -14.55 5.59 7.78
C VAL A 272 -14.81 6.36 6.49
N ASP A 273 -15.73 5.88 5.65
CA ASP A 273 -16.20 6.58 4.44
C ASP A 273 -17.47 7.40 4.68
N ILE A 274 -18.43 6.83 5.42
CA ILE A 274 -19.76 7.41 5.66
C ILE A 274 -20.05 7.42 7.16
N VAL A 275 -20.63 8.52 7.66
CA VAL A 275 -21.15 8.62 9.03
C VAL A 275 -22.66 8.44 9.00
N ALA A 276 -23.17 7.43 9.69
CA ALA A 276 -24.59 7.10 9.77
C ALA A 276 -25.18 7.44 11.14
N ARG A 277 -26.48 7.71 11.19
CA ARG A 277 -27.25 7.92 12.44
C ARG A 277 -28.54 7.11 12.40
N ASP A 278 -28.90 6.53 13.54
CA ASP A 278 -30.10 5.70 13.68
C ASP A 278 -31.19 6.48 14.46
N LEU A 279 -32.34 6.74 13.83
CA LEU A 279 -33.41 7.61 14.36
C LEU A 279 -34.80 6.97 14.24
N TYR A 280 -35.45 6.76 15.39
CA TYR A 280 -36.78 6.16 15.48
C TYR A 280 -37.82 7.16 15.98
N GLY A 281 -38.93 7.33 15.22
CA GLY A 281 -40.01 8.27 15.54
C GLY A 281 -39.61 9.75 15.55
N CYS A 282 -38.51 10.11 14.87
CA CYS A 282 -38.05 11.49 14.77
C CYS A 282 -38.77 12.23 13.64
N ASN A 283 -39.26 13.44 13.92
CA ASN A 283 -39.88 14.30 12.90
C ASN A 283 -38.83 15.02 12.01
N ALA A 284 -39.28 15.79 11.02
CA ALA A 284 -38.38 16.48 10.09
C ALA A 284 -37.47 17.53 10.74
N GLU A 285 -37.90 18.19 11.83
CA GLU A 285 -37.07 19.16 12.58
C GLU A 285 -35.93 18.45 13.32
N GLN A 286 -36.24 17.34 13.98
CA GLN A 286 -35.25 16.53 14.68
C GLN A 286 -34.23 15.91 13.71
N ASN A 287 -34.69 15.47 12.54
CA ASN A 287 -33.80 15.01 11.48
C ASN A 287 -32.84 16.13 11.02
N LEU A 288 -33.34 17.36 10.81
CA LEU A 288 -32.50 18.49 10.42
C LEU A 288 -31.44 18.80 11.49
N GLN A 289 -31.85 18.79 12.76
CA GLN A 289 -30.94 19.01 13.87
C GLN A 289 -29.80 17.98 13.86
N GLU A 290 -30.14 16.69 13.89
CA GLU A 290 -29.16 15.59 13.90
C GLU A 290 -28.25 15.66 12.66
N PHE A 291 -28.81 15.89 11.47
CA PHE A 291 -28.05 16.02 10.23
C PHE A 291 -27.01 17.15 10.30
N ASN A 292 -27.42 18.35 10.75
CA ASN A 292 -26.53 19.51 10.83
C ASN A 292 -25.43 19.33 11.90
N GLU A 293 -25.77 18.74 13.04
CA GLU A 293 -24.81 18.47 14.12
C GLU A 293 -23.73 17.46 13.67
N ILE A 294 -24.13 16.40 12.96
CA ILE A 294 -23.21 15.40 12.42
C ILE A 294 -22.36 15.99 11.32
N GLN A 295 -22.95 16.73 10.38
CA GLN A 295 -22.19 17.39 9.32
C GLN A 295 -21.17 18.38 9.87
N ALA A 296 -21.50 19.11 10.94
CA ALA A 296 -20.56 20.02 11.58
C ALA A 296 -19.38 19.28 12.26
N ALA A 297 -19.63 18.09 12.81
CA ALA A 297 -18.60 17.27 13.44
C ALA A 297 -17.72 16.51 12.42
N TYR A 298 -18.29 16.16 11.25
CA TYR A 298 -17.64 15.34 10.23
C TYR A 298 -17.81 15.97 8.82
N PRO A 299 -17.27 17.19 8.59
CA PRO A 299 -17.56 17.96 7.37
C PRO A 299 -17.00 17.32 6.10
N ASN A 300 -16.03 16.43 6.22
CA ASN A 300 -15.40 15.68 5.13
C ASN A 300 -16.05 14.32 4.87
N LYS A 301 -17.21 14.00 5.49
CA LYS A 301 -17.90 12.72 5.33
C LYS A 301 -19.31 12.91 4.79
N MET A 302 -19.76 11.92 4.01
CA MET A 302 -21.18 11.79 3.69
C MET A 302 -21.94 11.37 4.94
N VAL A 303 -23.13 11.95 5.14
CA VAL A 303 -23.99 11.67 6.30
C VAL A 303 -25.22 10.87 5.87
N ALA A 304 -25.51 9.77 6.55
CA ALA A 304 -26.62 8.86 6.24
C ALA A 304 -27.57 8.63 7.42
N LEU A 305 -28.81 8.25 7.12
CA LEU A 305 -29.79 7.77 8.09
C LEU A 305 -29.71 6.24 8.12
N GLY A 306 -28.84 5.72 8.98
CA GLY A 306 -28.40 4.32 9.02
C GLY A 306 -29.52 3.34 9.37
N GLU A 307 -30.41 3.75 10.26
CA GLU A 307 -31.69 3.11 10.54
C GLU A 307 -32.77 4.16 10.81
N CYS A 308 -34.00 3.85 10.42
CA CYS A 308 -35.18 4.60 10.80
C CYS A 308 -36.42 3.73 10.85
N GLY A 309 -37.45 4.23 11.53
CA GLY A 309 -38.70 3.51 11.69
C GLY A 309 -39.58 4.13 12.76
N TYR A 310 -40.72 3.49 13.00
CA TYR A 310 -41.62 3.83 14.10
C TYR A 310 -40.89 3.84 15.45
N GLY A 311 -41.18 4.83 16.28
CA GLY A 311 -40.65 4.94 17.62
C GLY A 311 -41.72 5.40 18.62
N ASN A 312 -41.28 5.85 19.79
CA ASN A 312 -42.18 6.30 20.87
C ASN A 312 -43.13 7.45 20.46
N ASN A 313 -42.79 8.19 19.40
CA ASN A 313 -43.57 9.32 18.89
C ASN A 313 -44.39 8.99 17.64
N GLY A 314 -44.48 7.71 17.25
CA GLY A 314 -45.18 7.29 16.03
C GLY A 314 -44.23 7.01 14.85
N ASP A 315 -44.79 7.06 13.65
CA ASP A 315 -44.02 7.03 12.40
C ASP A 315 -42.97 8.17 12.37
N PRO A 316 -41.81 7.95 11.72
CA PRO A 316 -40.84 9.02 11.49
C PRO A 316 -41.42 10.05 10.52
N GLY A 317 -40.80 11.24 10.47
CA GLY A 317 -41.16 12.25 9.49
C GLY A 317 -41.16 11.69 8.06
N LYS A 318 -42.15 12.07 7.26
CA LYS A 318 -42.21 11.71 5.83
C LYS A 318 -40.95 12.17 5.11
N MET A 319 -40.41 11.34 4.22
CA MET A 319 -39.14 11.67 3.54
C MET A 319 -39.26 12.90 2.66
N SER A 320 -40.45 13.20 2.12
CA SER A 320 -40.72 14.48 1.45
C SER A 320 -40.42 15.68 2.36
N ASP A 321 -40.85 15.60 3.61
CA ASP A 321 -40.80 16.68 4.59
C ASP A 321 -39.40 16.80 5.19
N VAL A 322 -38.78 15.66 5.53
CA VAL A 322 -37.37 15.58 5.96
C VAL A 322 -36.47 16.23 4.91
N TRP A 323 -36.65 15.87 3.64
CA TRP A 323 -35.89 16.49 2.55
C TRP A 323 -36.20 17.98 2.40
N ALA A 324 -37.48 18.39 2.39
CA ALA A 324 -37.87 19.78 2.24
C ALA A 324 -37.33 20.67 3.38
N LYS A 325 -37.21 20.11 4.59
CA LYS A 325 -36.69 20.80 5.77
C LYS A 325 -35.17 21.03 5.71
N GLY A 326 -34.44 20.21 4.96
CA GLY A 326 -33.02 20.39 4.70
C GLY A 326 -32.11 19.26 5.18
N ALA A 327 -32.65 18.21 5.82
CA ALA A 327 -31.88 17.03 6.18
C ALA A 327 -31.62 16.19 4.91
N LYS A 328 -30.45 16.37 4.29
CA LYS A 328 -30.09 15.74 3.01
C LYS A 328 -29.29 14.45 3.20
N TRP A 329 -29.86 13.50 3.94
CA TRP A 329 -29.24 12.18 4.16
C TRP A 329 -28.85 11.51 2.84
N GLY A 330 -27.63 10.99 2.73
CA GLY A 330 -27.15 10.31 1.52
C GLY A 330 -27.94 9.05 1.19
N HIS A 331 -28.32 8.28 2.21
CA HIS A 331 -29.32 7.24 2.13
C HIS A 331 -30.14 7.18 3.42
N PHE A 332 -31.28 6.50 3.37
CA PHE A 332 -32.06 6.12 4.56
C PHE A 332 -32.38 4.64 4.52
N MET A 333 -32.36 3.95 5.67
CA MET A 333 -32.72 2.53 5.75
C MET A 333 -33.85 2.31 6.75
N VAL A 334 -34.97 1.75 6.30
CA VAL A 334 -36.10 1.42 7.19
C VAL A 334 -35.91 0.02 7.80
N TRP A 335 -35.98 -0.08 9.12
CA TRP A 335 -35.84 -1.34 9.84
C TRP A 335 -37.03 -2.29 9.61
N TYR A 336 -36.80 -3.60 9.74
CA TYR A 336 -37.87 -4.61 9.72
C TYR A 336 -38.61 -4.63 11.08
N GLN A 337 -39.69 -5.42 11.21
CA GLN A 337 -40.43 -5.64 12.47
C GLN A 337 -41.23 -4.43 12.97
N GLY A 338 -42.55 -4.41 12.78
CA GLY A 338 -43.38 -3.35 13.35
C GLY A 338 -44.87 -3.34 13.00
N GLY A 339 -45.33 -4.12 12.02
CA GLY A 339 -46.77 -4.29 11.74
C GLY A 339 -47.56 -3.00 11.44
N GLN A 340 -46.88 -1.88 11.15
CA GLN A 340 -47.49 -0.58 10.86
C GLN A 340 -48.18 -0.55 9.48
N GLY A 341 -48.15 -1.65 8.73
CA GLY A 341 -48.62 -1.75 7.36
C GLY A 341 -48.39 -3.12 6.74
N SER A 342 -48.48 -3.19 5.41
CA SER A 342 -48.40 -4.41 4.59
C SER A 342 -46.98 -4.80 4.20
N THR A 343 -45.96 -4.03 4.61
CA THR A 343 -44.56 -4.18 4.18
C THR A 343 -43.68 -5.00 5.12
N ASP A 344 -44.18 -5.38 6.30
CA ASP A 344 -43.40 -6.00 7.40
C ASP A 344 -42.23 -5.13 7.91
N THR A 345 -42.30 -3.82 7.69
CA THR A 345 -41.32 -2.83 8.15
C THR A 345 -41.84 -1.97 9.30
N MET A 346 -40.96 -1.16 9.88
CA MET A 346 -41.31 -0.20 10.93
C MET A 346 -42.01 1.07 10.45
N CYS A 347 -42.22 1.30 9.15
CA CYS A 347 -42.97 2.46 8.66
C CYS A 347 -44.33 2.05 8.07
N SER A 348 -45.34 2.91 8.20
CA SER A 348 -46.66 2.68 7.62
C SER A 348 -46.67 2.68 6.07
N ASP A 349 -47.76 2.15 5.49
CA ASP A 349 -47.99 2.15 4.06
C ASP A 349 -48.00 3.57 3.46
N ASP A 350 -48.55 4.54 4.20
CA ASP A 350 -48.62 5.94 3.76
C ASP A 350 -47.24 6.61 3.78
N TRP A 351 -46.37 6.22 4.71
CA TRP A 351 -44.98 6.66 4.72
C TRP A 351 -44.20 6.11 3.52
N TRP A 352 -44.36 4.82 3.21
CA TRP A 352 -43.72 4.21 2.04
C TRP A 352 -44.19 4.80 0.71
N LYS A 353 -45.50 5.06 0.57
CA LYS A 353 -46.04 5.75 -0.61
C LYS A 353 -45.45 7.15 -0.76
N ASP A 354 -45.26 7.89 0.34
CA ASP A 354 -44.59 9.19 0.32
C ASP A 354 -43.14 9.05 -0.17
N ALA A 355 -42.33 8.22 0.50
CA ALA A 355 -40.93 8.05 0.19
C ALA A 355 -40.72 7.60 -1.27
N MET A 356 -41.45 6.58 -1.73
CA MET A 356 -41.24 5.98 -3.05
C MET A 356 -41.87 6.78 -4.21
N SER A 357 -42.77 7.73 -3.91
CA SER A 357 -43.30 8.68 -4.92
C SER A 357 -42.49 9.97 -5.02
N SER A 358 -41.69 10.30 -4.00
CA SER A 358 -40.87 11.51 -3.97
C SER A 358 -39.86 11.56 -5.11
N ALA A 359 -39.77 12.71 -5.79
CA ALA A 359 -38.77 12.95 -6.83
C ALA A 359 -37.34 13.04 -6.27
N ASN A 360 -37.18 13.19 -4.95
CA ASN A 360 -35.88 13.31 -4.28
C ASN A 360 -35.35 11.98 -3.75
N VAL A 361 -36.14 10.91 -3.87
CA VAL A 361 -35.77 9.55 -3.46
C VAL A 361 -35.40 8.74 -4.70
N ILE A 362 -34.25 8.08 -4.64
CA ILE A 362 -33.80 7.12 -5.65
C ILE A 362 -34.36 5.75 -5.31
N THR A 363 -35.03 5.13 -6.28
CA THR A 363 -35.54 3.76 -6.27
C THR A 363 -34.67 2.89 -7.17
N ARG A 364 -34.75 1.56 -7.07
CA ARG A 364 -33.84 0.63 -7.79
C ARG A 364 -33.78 0.86 -9.30
N ASP A 365 -34.92 1.15 -9.92
CA ASP A 365 -35.05 1.46 -11.34
C ASP A 365 -34.31 2.73 -11.79
N LYS A 366 -33.86 3.55 -10.84
CA LYS A 366 -33.11 4.79 -11.08
C LYS A 366 -31.64 4.69 -10.67
N VAL A 367 -31.19 3.52 -10.21
CA VAL A 367 -29.78 3.30 -9.89
C VAL A 367 -29.00 3.20 -11.19
N VAL A 368 -28.05 4.11 -11.37
CA VAL A 368 -27.11 4.12 -12.49
C VAL A 368 -25.73 4.36 -11.91
N ILE A 369 -25.04 3.27 -11.56
CA ILE A 369 -23.69 3.34 -11.01
C ILE A 369 -22.74 3.68 -12.16
N PRO A 370 -21.98 4.79 -12.08
CA PRO A 370 -21.05 5.18 -13.13
C PRO A 370 -19.86 4.22 -13.14
N ASP A 371 -19.37 3.90 -14.33
CA ASP A 371 -18.08 3.22 -14.47
C ASP A 371 -16.95 4.26 -14.46
N VAL A 372 -16.60 4.78 -13.28
CA VAL A 372 -15.50 5.76 -13.12
C VAL A 372 -14.13 5.11 -13.28
N THR A 373 -14.08 3.79 -13.35
CA THR A 373 -12.88 2.99 -13.62
C THR A 373 -12.64 2.73 -15.11
N SER A 374 -13.67 2.92 -15.95
CA SER A 374 -13.53 2.85 -17.42
C SER A 374 -12.85 4.06 -18.03
N THR A 375 -12.74 5.16 -17.30
CA THR A 375 -11.97 6.32 -17.76
C THR A 375 -10.61 6.29 -17.12
N ILE A 376 -9.62 5.79 -17.86
CA ILE A 376 -8.23 6.10 -17.54
C ILE A 376 -8.12 7.62 -17.44
N GLU A 377 -7.62 8.12 -16.31
CA GLU A 377 -7.42 9.55 -16.14
C GLU A 377 -6.46 10.07 -17.24
N ASN A 378 -6.64 11.32 -17.68
CA ASN A 378 -5.72 11.86 -18.67
C ASN A 378 -4.32 12.06 -18.07
N ALA A 379 -3.30 12.12 -18.92
CA ALA A 379 -1.91 12.25 -18.54
C ALA A 379 -1.65 13.46 -17.64
N THR A 380 -2.30 14.60 -17.90
CA THR A 380 -2.11 15.83 -17.11
C THR A 380 -2.55 15.64 -15.67
N ASP A 381 -3.70 15.01 -15.46
CA ASP A 381 -4.22 14.74 -14.12
C ASP A 381 -3.39 13.67 -13.42
N ALA A 382 -2.98 12.61 -14.14
CA ALA A 382 -2.08 11.59 -13.58
C ALA A 382 -0.79 12.22 -13.05
N VAL A 383 -0.11 13.07 -13.82
CA VAL A 383 1.15 13.72 -13.40
C VAL A 383 0.95 14.60 -12.16
N LYS A 384 -0.18 15.31 -12.05
CA LYS A 384 -0.50 16.08 -10.83
C LYS A 384 -0.74 15.19 -9.63
N ASN A 385 -1.39 14.05 -9.85
CA ASN A 385 -1.81 13.11 -8.81
C ASN A 385 -0.68 12.17 -8.36
N MET A 386 0.41 12.04 -9.12
CA MET A 386 1.55 11.15 -8.81
C MET A 386 2.22 11.42 -7.47
N GLY A 387 2.07 12.62 -6.89
CA GLY A 387 2.77 12.94 -5.66
C GLY A 387 4.28 13.15 -5.86
N LEU A 388 5.06 12.85 -4.84
CA LEU A 388 6.52 12.71 -4.92
C LEU A 388 6.86 11.26 -5.29
N GLY A 389 7.73 11.06 -6.28
CA GLY A 389 8.12 9.77 -6.80
C GLY A 389 9.52 9.30 -6.35
N TRP A 390 9.73 7.98 -6.43
CA TRP A 390 11.04 7.34 -6.19
C TRP A 390 11.28 6.20 -7.19
N ASN A 391 12.54 6.00 -7.59
CA ASN A 391 12.95 4.90 -8.46
C ASN A 391 13.45 3.70 -7.64
N LEU A 392 12.87 2.53 -7.89
CA LEU A 392 13.38 1.24 -7.45
C LEU A 392 14.55 0.79 -8.35
N GLY A 393 15.60 1.62 -8.42
CA GLY A 393 16.77 1.38 -9.29
C GLY A 393 17.70 0.29 -8.76
N ASN A 394 18.52 -0.25 -9.67
CA ASN A 394 19.44 -1.38 -9.50
C ASN A 394 18.79 -2.65 -8.93
N ALA A 395 17.49 -2.84 -9.17
CA ALA A 395 16.71 -4.01 -8.81
C ALA A 395 16.38 -4.80 -10.08
N LEU A 396 15.16 -4.69 -10.63
CA LEU A 396 14.74 -5.44 -11.82
C LEU A 396 15.44 -4.96 -13.11
N ASP A 397 16.07 -3.80 -13.09
CA ASP A 397 16.96 -3.30 -14.13
C ASP A 397 18.34 -3.98 -14.11
N ALA A 398 18.76 -4.55 -12.99
CA ALA A 398 20.10 -5.10 -12.83
C ALA A 398 20.36 -6.29 -13.77
N ASN A 399 21.55 -6.30 -14.37
CA ASN A 399 21.94 -7.30 -15.36
C ASN A 399 23.46 -7.58 -15.34
N VAL A 400 23.86 -8.79 -15.70
CA VAL A 400 25.28 -9.19 -15.87
C VAL A 400 25.40 -10.03 -17.15
N GLN A 401 25.60 -9.33 -18.25
CA GLN A 401 25.69 -9.95 -19.57
C GLN A 401 27.09 -10.54 -19.79
N GLN A 402 27.19 -11.78 -20.27
CA GLN A 402 28.46 -12.40 -20.67
C GLN A 402 28.74 -12.21 -22.17
N TYR A 403 27.71 -12.30 -23.00
CA TYR A 403 27.79 -12.10 -24.46
C TYR A 403 27.15 -10.78 -24.85
N HIS A 404 27.91 -9.90 -25.50
CA HIS A 404 27.55 -8.49 -25.77
C HIS A 404 27.31 -8.19 -27.25
N ASP A 405 26.86 -9.16 -28.04
CA ASP A 405 26.51 -8.94 -29.45
C ASP A 405 25.08 -9.40 -29.68
N ALA A 406 24.15 -8.44 -29.69
CA ALA A 406 22.72 -8.69 -29.90
C ALA A 406 22.37 -9.39 -31.23
N THR A 407 23.32 -9.50 -32.17
CA THR A 407 23.14 -10.28 -33.41
C THR A 407 23.33 -11.78 -33.22
N GLN A 408 23.87 -12.22 -32.08
CA GLN A 408 24.12 -13.63 -31.77
C GLN A 408 23.01 -14.23 -30.90
N ASP A 409 22.66 -15.50 -31.14
CA ASP A 409 21.62 -16.20 -30.39
C ASP A 409 21.91 -16.28 -28.88
N ASN A 410 23.18 -16.36 -28.48
CA ASN A 410 23.61 -16.48 -27.09
C ASN A 410 23.60 -15.15 -26.31
N TYR A 411 23.29 -14.03 -26.96
CA TYR A 411 23.01 -12.77 -26.28
C TYR A 411 21.72 -12.83 -25.46
N TRP A 412 20.74 -13.60 -25.91
CA TRP A 412 19.39 -13.62 -25.36
C TRP A 412 19.27 -14.63 -24.21
N GLY A 413 18.57 -14.25 -23.14
CA GLY A 413 18.12 -15.21 -22.12
C GLY A 413 19.23 -15.75 -21.21
N GLN A 414 20.24 -14.92 -20.92
CA GLN A 414 21.43 -15.32 -20.16
C GLN A 414 21.20 -15.47 -18.66
N GLN A 415 20.04 -15.03 -18.12
CA GLN A 415 19.84 -14.94 -16.68
C GLN A 415 18.43 -15.33 -16.23
N ASP A 416 18.31 -15.71 -14.95
CA ASP A 416 17.07 -16.04 -14.26
C ASP A 416 16.68 -14.92 -13.27
N ILE A 417 15.68 -15.18 -12.42
CA ILE A 417 15.18 -14.20 -11.44
C ILE A 417 16.24 -13.66 -10.46
N THR A 418 17.40 -14.30 -10.32
CA THR A 418 18.48 -13.81 -9.44
C THR A 418 19.14 -12.53 -9.94
N SER A 419 18.89 -12.14 -11.20
CA SER A 419 19.33 -10.86 -11.76
C SER A 419 18.91 -9.66 -10.94
N GLU A 420 17.73 -9.68 -10.29
CA GLU A 420 17.26 -8.58 -9.45
C GLU A 420 18.28 -8.20 -8.34
N SER A 421 19.14 -9.15 -7.95
CA SER A 421 20.14 -8.95 -6.89
C SER A 421 21.58 -8.80 -7.40
N CYS A 422 21.83 -8.83 -8.71
CA CYS A 422 23.20 -8.93 -9.23
C CYS A 422 24.00 -7.63 -9.07
N TRP A 423 23.35 -6.49 -8.84
CA TRP A 423 23.99 -5.20 -8.52
C TRP A 423 23.90 -4.82 -7.04
N GLY A 424 23.70 -5.80 -6.15
CA GLY A 424 23.85 -5.62 -4.70
C GLY A 424 22.58 -5.22 -3.96
N GLN A 425 21.47 -4.98 -4.66
CA GLN A 425 20.16 -4.94 -4.05
C GLN A 425 19.71 -6.35 -3.67
N LEU A 426 18.73 -6.44 -2.78
CA LEU A 426 18.08 -7.70 -2.43
C LEU A 426 16.68 -7.73 -3.05
N PRO A 427 16.06 -8.91 -3.18
CA PRO A 427 14.75 -9.01 -3.79
C PRO A 427 13.75 -8.09 -3.09
N THR A 428 13.05 -7.29 -3.89
CA THR A 428 12.04 -6.33 -3.46
C THR A 428 10.94 -7.04 -2.69
N LYS A 429 10.44 -6.42 -1.62
CA LYS A 429 9.32 -6.93 -0.83
C LYS A 429 8.22 -5.89 -0.69
N ALA A 430 7.00 -6.34 -0.44
CA ALA A 430 5.82 -5.49 -0.30
C ALA A 430 5.97 -4.44 0.82
N GLU A 431 6.69 -4.77 1.90
CA GLU A 431 6.86 -3.88 3.05
C GLU A 431 7.70 -2.64 2.70
N LEU A 432 8.58 -2.71 1.70
CA LEU A 432 9.28 -1.53 1.18
C LEU A 432 8.28 -0.53 0.58
N MET A 433 7.32 -1.01 -0.21
CA MET A 433 6.31 -0.16 -0.83
C MET A 433 5.34 0.42 0.21
N ALA A 434 5.00 -0.36 1.24
CA ALA A 434 4.22 0.14 2.38
C ALA A 434 4.96 1.29 3.10
N MET A 435 6.25 1.12 3.40
CA MET A 435 7.07 2.19 4.01
C MET A 435 7.09 3.46 3.16
N MET A 436 7.26 3.32 1.84
CA MET A 436 7.26 4.47 0.93
C MET A 436 5.90 5.19 0.95
N LYS A 437 4.78 4.43 0.89
CA LYS A 437 3.43 5.01 0.97
C LYS A 437 3.18 5.71 2.30
N GLU A 438 3.51 5.07 3.42
CA GLU A 438 3.32 5.61 4.78
C GLU A 438 4.13 6.90 5.01
N ALA A 439 5.33 6.99 4.43
CA ALA A 439 6.12 8.22 4.45
C ALA A 439 5.46 9.37 3.65
N GLY A 440 4.64 9.04 2.65
CA GLY A 440 3.91 10.00 1.83
C GLY A 440 4.39 10.07 0.37
N PHE A 441 5.10 9.06 -0.13
CA PHE A 441 5.35 8.92 -1.57
C PHE A 441 4.07 8.51 -2.29
N GLY A 442 3.87 9.05 -3.49
CA GLY A 442 2.67 8.80 -4.31
C GLY A 442 2.92 7.89 -5.52
N ALA A 443 4.18 7.73 -5.92
CA ALA A 443 4.55 7.00 -7.13
C ALA A 443 5.88 6.25 -6.97
N ILE A 444 5.98 5.09 -7.62
CA ILE A 444 7.20 4.30 -7.75
C ILE A 444 7.46 4.06 -9.23
N ARG A 445 8.65 4.40 -9.70
CA ARG A 445 9.15 3.95 -11.01
C ARG A 445 9.91 2.65 -10.81
N VAL A 446 9.57 1.64 -11.61
CA VAL A 446 10.10 0.27 -11.57
C VAL A 446 10.86 0.01 -12.88
N PRO A 447 12.16 0.37 -12.92
CA PRO A 447 13.07 0.03 -14.00
C PRO A 447 13.15 -1.49 -14.23
N VAL A 448 13.03 -1.96 -15.47
CA VAL A 448 13.18 -3.39 -15.81
C VAL A 448 14.02 -3.58 -17.07
N THR A 449 15.00 -4.48 -17.00
CA THR A 449 15.79 -4.92 -18.17
C THR A 449 15.27 -6.28 -18.64
N TRP A 450 15.12 -6.45 -19.95
CA TRP A 450 14.39 -7.60 -20.51
C TRP A 450 15.24 -8.55 -21.35
N TYR A 451 16.24 -8.06 -22.10
CA TYR A 451 17.00 -8.89 -23.05
C TYR A 451 17.62 -10.17 -22.44
N ASN A 452 18.04 -10.10 -21.18
CA ASN A 452 18.66 -11.19 -20.41
C ASN A 452 17.63 -12.25 -19.96
N HIS A 453 16.35 -11.95 -20.14
CA HIS A 453 15.19 -12.78 -19.82
C HIS A 453 14.30 -13.00 -21.05
N MET A 454 14.79 -12.72 -22.25
CA MET A 454 14.11 -12.99 -23.51
C MET A 454 14.82 -14.12 -24.25
N ASP A 455 14.09 -15.01 -24.91
CA ASP A 455 14.71 -15.96 -25.84
C ASP A 455 15.08 -15.29 -27.18
N LYS A 456 15.79 -16.04 -28.04
CA LYS A 456 16.19 -15.57 -29.37
C LYS A 456 15.02 -15.19 -30.27
N ASP A 457 13.80 -15.65 -29.98
CA ASP A 457 12.59 -15.34 -30.74
C ASP A 457 11.80 -14.18 -30.09
N GLY A 458 12.31 -13.62 -29.00
CA GLY A 458 11.74 -12.48 -28.28
C GLY A 458 10.60 -12.84 -27.33
N ASN A 459 10.46 -14.10 -26.92
CA ASN A 459 9.53 -14.47 -25.85
C ASN A 459 10.17 -14.15 -24.49
N VAL A 460 9.43 -13.48 -23.60
CA VAL A 460 9.88 -13.21 -22.23
C VAL A 460 9.74 -14.48 -21.38
N ASP A 461 10.75 -14.75 -20.55
CA ASP A 461 10.71 -15.83 -19.57
C ASP A 461 9.54 -15.61 -18.60
N ALA A 462 8.74 -16.67 -18.40
CA ALA A 462 7.54 -16.59 -17.59
C ALA A 462 7.84 -16.33 -16.10
N ALA A 463 8.96 -16.85 -15.57
CA ALA A 463 9.30 -16.60 -14.17
C ALA A 463 9.73 -15.15 -13.96
N TRP A 464 10.43 -14.55 -14.93
CA TRP A 464 10.75 -13.14 -14.92
C TRP A 464 9.50 -12.25 -15.02
N MET A 465 8.60 -12.51 -15.97
CA MET A 465 7.34 -11.75 -16.09
C MET A 465 6.52 -11.83 -14.79
N ASN A 466 6.40 -13.01 -14.19
CA ASN A 466 5.72 -13.18 -12.91
C ASN A 466 6.38 -12.38 -11.78
N ARG A 467 7.72 -12.30 -11.76
CA ARG A 467 8.42 -11.50 -10.76
C ARG A 467 8.20 -10.00 -10.95
N VAL A 468 8.18 -9.51 -12.19
CA VAL A 468 7.83 -8.13 -12.50
C VAL A 468 6.39 -7.83 -12.07
N HIS A 469 5.45 -8.73 -12.38
CA HIS A 469 4.04 -8.63 -11.98
C HIS A 469 3.92 -8.51 -10.46
N GLU A 470 4.60 -9.37 -9.70
CA GLU A 470 4.60 -9.34 -8.24
C GLU A 470 5.08 -7.98 -7.69
N VAL A 471 6.14 -7.40 -8.25
CA VAL A 471 6.65 -6.08 -7.81
C VAL A 471 5.69 -4.96 -8.20
N VAL A 472 5.05 -5.02 -9.37
CA VAL A 472 3.99 -4.08 -9.77
C VAL A 472 2.81 -4.16 -8.80
N ASP A 473 2.38 -5.36 -8.41
CA ASP A 473 1.32 -5.56 -7.41
C ASP A 473 1.66 -4.93 -6.08
N TYR A 474 2.91 -5.05 -5.62
CA TYR A 474 3.35 -4.40 -4.38
C TYR A 474 3.18 -2.88 -4.41
N VAL A 475 3.34 -2.24 -5.57
CA VAL A 475 3.14 -0.78 -5.72
C VAL A 475 1.64 -0.47 -5.78
N ILE A 476 0.90 -1.15 -6.65
CA ILE A 476 -0.51 -0.89 -6.92
C ILE A 476 -1.37 -1.17 -5.69
N SER A 477 -1.06 -2.21 -4.91
CA SER A 477 -1.80 -2.55 -3.68
C SER A 477 -1.71 -1.48 -2.59
N GLN A 478 -0.72 -0.59 -2.66
CA GLN A 478 -0.57 0.56 -1.76
C GLN A 478 -1.29 1.83 -2.27
N GLY A 479 -1.96 1.75 -3.42
CA GLY A 479 -2.58 2.91 -4.06
C GLY A 479 -1.55 3.96 -4.45
N MET A 480 -0.40 3.52 -4.98
CA MET A 480 0.62 4.38 -5.60
C MET A 480 0.62 4.20 -7.11
N TYR A 481 1.04 5.23 -7.85
CA TYR A 481 1.34 5.09 -9.27
C TYR A 481 2.56 4.18 -9.47
N CYS A 482 2.51 3.33 -10.49
CA CYS A 482 3.60 2.47 -10.91
C CYS A 482 3.98 2.80 -12.35
N ILE A 483 5.24 3.15 -12.59
CA ILE A 483 5.80 3.31 -13.95
C ILE A 483 6.65 2.09 -14.25
N LEU A 484 6.23 1.28 -15.24
CA LEU A 484 6.96 0.09 -15.71
C LEU A 484 7.60 0.39 -17.07
N ASN A 485 8.87 0.04 -17.26
CA ASN A 485 9.60 0.42 -18.47
C ASN A 485 10.42 -0.70 -19.12
N VAL A 486 11.17 -0.29 -20.15
CA VAL A 486 12.25 -1.03 -20.79
C VAL A 486 13.55 -0.24 -20.55
N HIS A 487 14.44 -0.76 -19.69
CA HIS A 487 15.51 0.01 -19.06
C HIS A 487 16.88 -0.15 -19.73
N HIS A 488 17.72 -1.09 -19.29
CA HIS A 488 19.07 -1.29 -19.87
C HIS A 488 19.07 -2.10 -21.17
N ASP A 489 17.90 -2.35 -21.77
CA ASP A 489 17.78 -2.65 -23.20
C ASP A 489 18.24 -1.47 -24.08
N THR A 490 18.26 -0.26 -23.48
CA THR A 490 18.87 0.98 -23.98
C THR A 490 20.07 1.38 -23.14
N GLY A 491 20.91 2.29 -23.64
CA GLY A 491 22.03 2.85 -22.87
C GLY A 491 23.27 3.07 -23.72
N ALA A 492 24.41 3.23 -23.06
CA ALA A 492 25.71 3.43 -23.68
C ALA A 492 26.52 2.14 -23.72
N ASP A 493 26.96 1.76 -24.91
CA ASP A 493 27.84 0.62 -25.09
C ASP A 493 29.28 0.93 -24.67
N SER A 494 29.97 -0.08 -24.15
CA SER A 494 31.41 0.00 -23.87
C SER A 494 32.23 -0.27 -25.14
N TYR A 495 33.48 0.18 -25.16
CA TYR A 495 34.43 -0.13 -26.25
C TYR A 495 35.20 -1.42 -25.99
N ASP A 496 35.32 -2.28 -27.01
CA ASP A 496 36.20 -3.44 -27.00
C ASP A 496 37.69 -3.04 -27.05
N SER A 497 38.60 -4.01 -26.98
CA SER A 497 40.05 -3.77 -27.06
C SER A 497 40.52 -3.12 -28.37
N GLN A 498 39.69 -3.16 -29.41
CA GLN A 498 39.95 -2.57 -30.73
C GLN A 498 39.25 -1.22 -30.92
N LYS A 499 38.58 -0.69 -29.88
CA LYS A 499 37.77 0.53 -29.91
C LYS A 499 36.55 0.44 -30.83
N ASN A 500 35.96 -0.75 -30.98
CA ASN A 500 34.61 -0.90 -31.51
C ASN A 500 33.61 -0.91 -30.36
N LEU A 501 32.42 -0.35 -30.57
CA LEU A 501 31.35 -0.45 -29.58
C LEU A 501 30.87 -1.90 -29.48
N THR A 502 30.77 -2.39 -28.25
CA THR A 502 30.15 -3.68 -27.91
C THR A 502 28.64 -3.57 -28.15
N GLY A 503 27.97 -4.57 -28.71
CA GLY A 503 26.51 -4.54 -28.93
C GLY A 503 25.71 -4.84 -27.66
N TYR A 504 26.08 -4.23 -26.53
CA TYR A 504 25.53 -4.55 -25.20
C TYR A 504 24.05 -4.18 -25.11
N HIS A 505 23.67 -3.03 -25.65
CA HIS A 505 22.29 -2.54 -25.73
C HIS A 505 21.72 -2.75 -27.13
N TRP A 506 20.54 -3.35 -27.25
CA TRP A 506 19.99 -3.76 -28.55
C TRP A 506 19.04 -2.71 -29.16
N ILE A 507 18.49 -1.81 -28.35
CA ILE A 507 17.59 -0.73 -28.80
C ILE A 507 18.39 0.58 -28.90
N LYS A 508 18.53 1.11 -30.12
CA LYS A 508 19.30 2.33 -30.40
C LYS A 508 18.51 3.29 -31.28
N ALA A 509 18.71 4.58 -31.07
CA ALA A 509 18.18 5.67 -31.89
C ALA A 509 18.95 5.75 -33.23
N ASP A 510 18.76 4.73 -34.06
CA ASP A 510 19.37 4.56 -35.37
C ASP A 510 18.36 3.87 -36.31
N GLU A 511 18.25 4.34 -37.55
CA GLU A 511 17.22 3.84 -38.47
C GLU A 511 17.46 2.37 -38.90
N THR A 512 18.73 1.96 -39.00
CA THR A 512 19.07 0.57 -39.35
C THR A 512 18.78 -0.36 -38.17
N ASN A 513 19.14 0.07 -36.95
CA ASN A 513 18.80 -0.64 -35.73
C ASN A 513 17.28 -0.79 -35.57
N TYR A 514 16.50 0.30 -35.75
CA TYR A 514 15.04 0.25 -35.74
C TYR A 514 14.49 -0.74 -36.78
N ALA A 515 14.92 -0.65 -38.04
CA ALA A 515 14.46 -1.57 -39.08
C ALA A 515 14.74 -3.04 -38.75
N THR A 516 15.85 -3.32 -38.06
CA THR A 516 16.26 -4.67 -37.67
C THR A 516 15.49 -5.19 -36.46
N ASN A 517 15.29 -4.35 -35.44
CA ASN A 517 14.81 -4.76 -34.12
C ASN A 517 13.32 -4.46 -33.86
N LYS A 518 12.65 -3.70 -34.75
CA LYS A 518 11.24 -3.30 -34.60
C LYS A 518 10.33 -4.46 -34.18
N ALA A 519 10.36 -5.58 -34.91
CA ALA A 519 9.46 -6.70 -34.63
C ALA A 519 9.68 -7.31 -33.22
N ARG A 520 10.93 -7.35 -32.74
CA ARG A 520 11.25 -7.83 -31.39
C ARG A 520 10.80 -6.83 -30.33
N TYR A 521 11.02 -5.54 -30.56
CA TYR A 521 10.55 -4.46 -29.68
C TYR A 521 9.03 -4.45 -29.53
N GLU A 522 8.31 -4.55 -30.66
CA GLU A 522 6.85 -4.64 -30.67
C GLU A 522 6.37 -5.90 -29.96
N LYS A 523 7.04 -7.04 -30.16
CA LYS A 523 6.70 -8.29 -29.47
C LYS A 523 6.93 -8.21 -27.96
N LEU A 524 7.99 -7.54 -27.50
CA LEU A 524 8.23 -7.30 -26.08
C LEU A 524 7.08 -6.48 -25.47
N TRP A 525 6.76 -5.34 -26.06
CA TRP A 525 5.67 -4.49 -25.58
C TRP A 525 4.30 -5.14 -25.68
N GLN A 526 4.06 -5.98 -26.68
CA GLN A 526 2.82 -6.75 -26.78
C GLN A 526 2.66 -7.69 -25.58
N GLN A 527 3.71 -8.41 -25.18
CA GLN A 527 3.68 -9.32 -24.04
C GLN A 527 3.45 -8.57 -22.73
N ILE A 528 4.21 -7.48 -22.49
CA ILE A 528 4.05 -6.63 -21.29
C ILE A 528 2.62 -6.06 -21.24
N ALA A 529 2.14 -5.46 -22.33
CA ALA A 529 0.82 -4.86 -22.37
C ALA A 529 -0.30 -5.91 -22.16
N GLN A 530 -0.15 -7.12 -22.71
CA GLN A 530 -1.12 -8.19 -22.50
C GLN A 530 -1.17 -8.68 -21.05
N GLU A 531 -0.02 -8.86 -20.40
CA GLU A 531 0.09 -9.26 -19.00
C GLU A 531 -0.65 -8.26 -18.09
N PHE A 532 -0.39 -6.97 -18.29
CA PHE A 532 -0.89 -5.90 -17.45
C PHE A 532 -2.18 -5.24 -17.97
N ARG A 533 -2.88 -5.89 -18.92
CA ARG A 533 -4.01 -5.31 -19.66
C ARG A 533 -5.15 -4.79 -18.77
N ASN A 534 -5.41 -5.47 -17.66
CA ASN A 534 -6.56 -5.21 -16.81
C ASN A 534 -6.27 -4.26 -15.64
N TYR A 535 -5.02 -3.80 -15.47
CA TYR A 535 -4.68 -2.85 -14.41
C TYR A 535 -5.31 -1.49 -14.67
N GLY A 536 -5.79 -0.83 -13.61
CA GLY A 536 -6.40 0.51 -13.68
C GLY A 536 -5.41 1.64 -14.00
N GLN A 537 -5.83 2.90 -13.79
CA GLN A 537 -5.07 4.09 -14.22
C GLN A 537 -3.72 4.29 -13.51
N LEU A 538 -3.53 3.69 -12.33
CA LEU A 538 -2.30 3.85 -11.55
C LEU A 538 -1.07 3.17 -12.20
N LEU A 539 -1.27 2.25 -13.14
CA LEU A 539 -0.17 1.65 -13.89
C LEU A 539 0.07 2.39 -15.21
N LEU A 540 1.29 2.86 -15.42
CA LEU A 540 1.76 3.50 -16.63
C LEU A 540 2.90 2.70 -17.26
N PHE A 541 3.03 2.81 -18.58
CA PHE A 541 4.14 2.22 -19.32
C PHE A 541 5.05 3.30 -19.88
N GLU A 542 6.35 3.15 -19.71
CA GLU A 542 7.39 3.98 -20.31
C GLU A 542 8.12 3.19 -21.39
N GLY A 543 8.03 3.65 -22.64
CA GLY A 543 8.40 2.88 -23.82
C GLY A 543 9.87 2.43 -23.88
N TYR A 544 10.77 3.22 -23.28
CA TYR A 544 12.21 3.02 -23.20
C TYR A 544 12.84 4.08 -22.29
N ASN A 545 13.98 3.74 -21.67
CA ASN A 545 14.73 4.62 -20.76
C ASN A 545 15.60 5.68 -21.48
N GLU A 546 16.88 5.39 -21.68
CA GLU A 546 17.90 6.35 -22.16
C GLU A 546 18.45 5.91 -23.52
N MET A 547 17.61 5.99 -24.56
CA MET A 547 17.99 5.54 -25.91
C MET A 547 19.00 6.49 -26.57
N LEU A 548 20.18 5.98 -26.90
CA LEU A 548 21.27 6.70 -27.58
C LEU A 548 21.41 6.27 -29.05
N ASP A 549 22.12 7.07 -29.83
CA ASP A 549 22.46 6.75 -31.21
C ASP A 549 23.46 5.57 -31.29
N ALA A 550 23.70 5.07 -32.51
CA ALA A 550 24.64 3.96 -32.73
C ALA A 550 26.08 4.25 -32.27
N LYS A 551 26.41 5.48 -31.88
CA LYS A 551 27.72 5.89 -31.37
C LYS A 551 27.73 6.07 -29.84
N SER A 552 26.63 5.74 -29.15
CA SER A 552 26.46 5.96 -27.70
C SER A 552 26.69 7.42 -27.28
N SER A 553 26.16 8.35 -28.07
CA SER A 553 26.41 9.79 -27.87
C SER A 553 25.47 10.40 -26.84
N TRP A 554 26.00 10.87 -25.72
CA TRP A 554 25.25 11.58 -24.67
C TRP A 554 25.01 13.07 -24.98
N ASN A 555 24.06 13.68 -24.27
CA ASN A 555 23.61 15.08 -24.36
C ASN A 555 22.79 15.44 -25.61
N PHE A 556 23.17 14.92 -26.78
CA PHE A 556 22.44 15.08 -28.04
C PHE A 556 22.95 14.08 -29.09
N ALA A 557 22.13 13.78 -30.08
CA ALA A 557 22.49 12.89 -31.17
C ALA A 557 23.53 13.52 -32.11
N GLN A 558 24.42 12.70 -32.69
CA GLN A 558 25.39 13.16 -33.69
C GLN A 558 24.79 13.37 -35.08
N SER A 559 23.61 12.79 -35.34
CA SER A 559 22.87 12.92 -36.59
C SER A 559 21.39 13.12 -36.31
N SER A 560 20.73 13.97 -37.10
CA SER A 560 19.30 14.26 -36.93
C SER A 560 18.40 13.04 -37.12
N SER A 561 18.82 12.08 -37.96
CA SER A 561 18.11 10.82 -38.21
C SER A 561 17.92 9.96 -36.95
N ALA A 562 18.74 10.17 -35.91
CA ALA A 562 18.55 9.48 -34.64
C ALA A 562 17.24 9.93 -33.96
N TYR A 563 16.88 11.21 -34.07
CA TYR A 563 15.61 11.72 -33.58
C TYR A 563 14.43 11.14 -34.36
N ASP A 564 14.59 10.88 -35.66
CA ASP A 564 13.56 10.20 -36.46
C ASP A 564 13.40 8.74 -36.01
N ALA A 565 14.50 8.04 -35.73
CA ALA A 565 14.49 6.66 -35.26
C ALA A 565 13.82 6.51 -33.88
N ILE A 566 14.17 7.34 -32.90
CA ILE A 566 13.55 7.28 -31.56
C ILE A 566 12.05 7.62 -31.61
N ASN A 567 11.63 8.60 -32.43
CA ASN A 567 10.21 8.88 -32.63
C ASN A 567 9.46 7.70 -33.30
N LYS A 568 10.13 6.93 -34.17
CA LYS A 568 9.55 5.69 -34.76
C LYS A 568 9.39 4.58 -33.71
N TYR A 569 10.34 4.44 -32.77
CA TYR A 569 10.19 3.55 -31.62
C TYR A 569 9.03 3.99 -30.72
N ALA A 570 8.93 5.27 -30.40
CA ALA A 570 7.83 5.84 -29.62
C ALA A 570 6.46 5.52 -30.25
N GLN A 571 6.33 5.72 -31.56
CA GLN A 571 5.09 5.39 -32.27
C GLN A 571 4.80 3.88 -32.23
N SER A 572 5.79 3.03 -32.47
CA SER A 572 5.59 1.56 -32.45
C SER A 572 5.14 1.07 -31.08
N PHE A 573 5.71 1.63 -30.02
CA PHE A 573 5.29 1.36 -28.64
C PHE A 573 3.83 1.72 -28.39
N VAL A 574 3.44 2.95 -28.74
CA VAL A 574 2.05 3.40 -28.59
C VAL A 574 1.11 2.51 -29.39
N ASP A 575 1.40 2.28 -30.68
CA ASP A 575 0.55 1.49 -31.57
C ASP A 575 0.32 0.07 -31.01
N VAL A 576 1.39 -0.59 -30.57
CA VAL A 576 1.32 -1.95 -30.00
C VAL A 576 0.52 -2.00 -28.72
N VAL A 577 0.79 -1.09 -27.78
CA VAL A 577 0.08 -1.07 -26.49
C VAL A 577 -1.42 -0.82 -26.73
N ARG A 578 -1.76 0.18 -27.55
CA ARG A 578 -3.15 0.51 -27.88
C ARG A 578 -3.86 -0.67 -28.55
N ALA A 579 -3.18 -1.39 -29.44
CA ALA A 579 -3.74 -2.55 -30.14
C ALA A 579 -4.12 -3.71 -29.21
N THR A 580 -3.59 -3.78 -27.99
CA THR A 580 -3.99 -4.81 -27.01
C THR A 580 -5.38 -4.58 -26.39
N GLY A 581 -5.93 -3.37 -26.50
CA GLY A 581 -7.28 -3.01 -26.02
C GLY A 581 -7.47 -3.16 -24.50
N GLY A 582 -8.72 -3.14 -24.02
CA GLY A 582 -8.98 -3.04 -22.58
C GLY A 582 -8.49 -1.70 -22.03
N ASN A 583 -7.95 -1.66 -20.81
CA ASN A 583 -7.45 -0.41 -20.21
C ASN A 583 -6.27 0.18 -20.99
N ASN A 584 -5.52 -0.64 -21.73
CA ASN A 584 -4.39 -0.17 -22.56
C ASN A 584 -4.82 0.71 -23.73
N ALA A 585 -6.10 0.70 -24.12
CA ALA A 585 -6.64 1.60 -25.13
C ALA A 585 -6.54 3.08 -24.71
N GLN A 586 -6.49 3.35 -23.40
CA GLN A 586 -6.37 4.70 -22.84
C GLN A 586 -5.29 4.83 -21.77
N ARG A 587 -4.56 3.75 -21.40
CA ARG A 587 -3.45 3.80 -20.42
C ARG A 587 -2.51 4.95 -20.73
N ASN A 588 -2.16 5.76 -19.73
CA ASN A 588 -1.15 6.79 -19.90
C ASN A 588 0.20 6.14 -20.23
N LEU A 589 0.81 6.58 -21.33
CA LEU A 589 2.09 6.10 -21.81
C LEU A 589 3.13 7.21 -21.73
N ILE A 590 4.36 6.84 -21.42
CA ILE A 590 5.47 7.76 -21.26
C ILE A 590 6.48 7.53 -22.39
N VAL A 591 6.91 8.62 -23.01
CA VAL A 591 7.94 8.62 -24.05
C VAL A 591 9.08 9.56 -23.66
N SER A 592 10.29 9.01 -23.57
CA SER A 592 11.47 9.73 -23.14
C SER A 592 12.12 10.49 -24.29
N THR A 593 12.77 11.62 -23.99
CA THR A 593 13.64 12.30 -24.96
C THR A 593 14.85 11.42 -25.32
N TYR A 594 15.55 11.77 -26.40
CA TYR A 594 16.82 11.12 -26.74
C TYR A 594 17.77 11.12 -25.53
N GLY A 595 18.25 9.95 -25.12
CA GLY A 595 19.08 9.74 -23.93
C GLY A 595 18.47 10.27 -22.62
N ALA A 596 17.13 10.38 -22.54
CA ALA A 596 16.38 11.13 -21.53
C ALA A 596 16.95 12.54 -21.26
N CYS A 597 17.64 13.14 -22.23
CA CYS A 597 18.32 14.42 -22.05
C CYS A 597 17.32 15.54 -21.77
N SER A 598 17.56 16.28 -20.69
CA SER A 598 16.71 17.36 -20.19
C SER A 598 16.89 18.71 -20.90
N GLY A 599 17.89 18.81 -21.79
CA GLY A 599 18.28 20.05 -22.45
C GLY A 599 18.72 21.18 -21.52
N ASN A 600 19.19 20.82 -20.32
CA ASN A 600 19.76 21.75 -19.36
C ASN A 600 21.14 22.28 -19.83
N GLY A 601 21.38 23.59 -19.68
CA GLY A 601 22.61 24.27 -20.08
C GLY A 601 22.58 24.93 -21.47
N THR A 602 23.64 25.66 -21.80
CA THR A 602 23.77 26.48 -23.03
C THR A 602 25.15 26.36 -23.70
N TRP A 603 25.90 25.30 -23.38
CA TRP A 603 27.31 25.15 -23.79
C TRP A 603 27.50 24.64 -25.22
N ASP A 604 26.45 24.11 -25.84
CA ASP A 604 26.38 23.77 -27.26
C ASP A 604 24.97 24.10 -27.77
N ALA A 605 24.84 24.56 -29.02
CA ALA A 605 23.53 24.93 -29.58
C ALA A 605 22.54 23.74 -29.68
N ARG A 606 23.06 22.50 -29.66
CA ARG A 606 22.30 21.26 -29.82
C ARG A 606 21.79 20.67 -28.50
N VAL A 607 22.20 21.17 -27.34
CA VAL A 607 21.77 20.60 -26.04
C VAL A 607 20.24 20.54 -25.88
N GLN A 608 19.51 21.46 -26.51
CA GLN A 608 18.04 21.48 -26.47
C GLN A 608 17.39 20.65 -27.59
N ASP A 609 18.16 20.08 -28.52
CA ASP A 609 17.61 19.30 -29.64
C ASP A 609 16.78 18.08 -29.18
N PRO A 610 17.17 17.31 -28.15
CA PRO A 610 16.34 16.23 -27.63
C PRO A 610 14.91 16.67 -27.27
N LEU A 611 14.75 17.83 -26.63
CA LEU A 611 13.45 18.41 -26.30
C LEU A 611 12.70 18.86 -27.57
N LYS A 612 13.40 19.61 -28.44
CA LYS A 612 12.81 20.19 -29.66
C LYS A 612 12.32 19.11 -30.62
N LYS A 613 13.04 18.00 -30.71
CA LYS A 613 12.85 16.95 -31.72
C LYS A 613 11.95 15.79 -31.27
N LEU A 614 11.72 15.60 -29.98
CA LEU A 614 10.72 14.64 -29.49
C LEU A 614 9.33 15.03 -29.98
N GLN A 615 8.54 14.09 -30.48
CA GLN A 615 7.19 14.34 -30.98
C GLN A 615 6.16 13.58 -30.14
N ILE A 616 4.95 14.12 -30.04
CA ILE A 616 3.82 13.32 -29.54
C ILE A 616 3.53 12.26 -30.60
N PRO A 617 3.47 10.96 -30.24
CA PRO A 617 3.04 9.91 -31.15
C PRO A 617 1.70 10.25 -31.80
N SER A 618 1.60 10.04 -33.10
CA SER A 618 0.41 10.35 -33.89
C SER A 618 -0.81 9.57 -33.41
N GLY A 619 -1.98 10.22 -33.43
CA GLY A 619 -3.24 9.64 -32.97
C GLY A 619 -3.53 9.85 -31.48
N GLU A 620 -2.55 10.33 -30.71
CA GLU A 620 -2.70 10.60 -29.28
C GLU A 620 -3.08 12.07 -29.01
N SER A 621 -3.87 12.30 -27.96
CA SER A 621 -4.30 13.65 -27.57
C SER A 621 -4.17 13.95 -26.08
N ASN A 622 -4.38 12.97 -25.20
CA ASN A 622 -4.46 13.21 -23.75
C ASN A 622 -3.77 12.15 -22.88
N HIS A 623 -3.14 11.12 -23.46
CA HIS A 623 -2.61 9.96 -22.71
C HIS A 623 -1.12 9.71 -22.96
N ILE A 624 -0.39 10.78 -23.29
CA ILE A 624 1.08 10.78 -23.45
C ILE A 624 1.69 11.72 -22.41
N ILE A 625 2.75 11.24 -21.77
CA ILE A 625 3.61 11.98 -20.85
C ILE A 625 5.01 12.02 -21.48
N PHE A 626 5.68 13.16 -21.39
CA PHE A 626 7.10 13.25 -21.74
C PHE A 626 7.99 13.06 -20.52
N GLU A 627 9.08 12.33 -20.71
CA GLU A 627 10.05 12.06 -19.65
C GLU A 627 11.44 12.59 -20.01
N VAL A 628 12.09 13.18 -19.01
CA VAL A 628 13.50 13.60 -19.03
C VAL A 628 14.17 13.22 -17.71
N HIS A 629 15.49 13.08 -17.74
CA HIS A 629 16.33 12.89 -16.57
C HIS A 629 17.25 14.09 -16.37
N ASN A 630 17.60 14.38 -15.11
CA ASN A 630 18.59 15.41 -14.82
C ASN A 630 19.32 15.14 -13.52
N TYR A 631 20.65 15.26 -13.53
CA TYR A 631 21.50 15.12 -12.36
C TYR A 631 22.33 16.39 -12.14
N PRO A 632 21.72 17.48 -11.61
CA PRO A 632 22.41 18.75 -11.43
C PRO A 632 23.69 18.63 -10.58
N ALA A 633 24.70 19.40 -10.97
CA ALA A 633 25.91 19.55 -10.18
C ALA A 633 25.68 20.59 -9.07
N ILE A 634 25.92 20.22 -7.81
CA ILE A 634 25.91 21.19 -6.69
C ILE A 634 27.31 21.67 -6.28
N VAL A 635 28.35 21.10 -6.90
CA VAL A 635 29.75 21.45 -6.70
C VAL A 635 30.41 21.82 -8.02
N ASN A 636 31.41 22.70 -7.95
CA ASN A 636 32.31 23.00 -9.04
C ASN A 636 33.43 21.95 -9.09
N LYS A 637 33.67 21.40 -10.27
CA LYS A 637 34.78 20.48 -10.55
C LYS A 637 35.75 21.13 -11.54
N ASP A 638 37.03 20.80 -11.43
CA ASP A 638 38.02 21.17 -12.44
C ASP A 638 37.87 20.31 -13.71
N LYS A 639 38.69 20.61 -14.72
CA LYS A 639 38.70 19.88 -16.01
C LYS A 639 39.04 18.39 -15.88
N ASP A 640 39.67 17.99 -14.77
CA ASP A 640 40.10 16.63 -14.50
C ASP A 640 39.06 15.91 -13.58
N GLY A 641 37.94 16.58 -13.27
CA GLY A 641 36.83 16.05 -12.49
C GLY A 641 37.01 16.18 -10.97
N ASN A 642 38.06 16.85 -10.49
CA ASN A 642 38.31 17.00 -9.05
C ASN A 642 37.45 18.11 -8.46
N TYR A 643 37.00 17.92 -7.21
CA TYR A 643 36.29 18.93 -6.44
C TYR A 643 37.13 20.21 -6.28
N VAL A 644 36.49 21.37 -6.53
CA VAL A 644 37.09 22.71 -6.35
C VAL A 644 36.38 23.47 -5.23
N SER A 645 35.06 23.60 -5.31
CA SER A 645 34.24 24.31 -4.32
C SER A 645 32.78 23.88 -4.41
N ASP A 646 32.00 24.15 -3.37
CA ASP A 646 30.54 24.19 -3.46
C ASP A 646 30.09 25.29 -4.42
N ARG A 647 28.99 25.05 -5.14
CA ARG A 647 28.28 26.12 -5.85
C ARG A 647 27.43 26.92 -4.87
N THR A 648 27.08 28.14 -5.24
CA THR A 648 26.11 28.91 -4.46
C THR A 648 24.69 28.43 -4.76
N ILE A 649 23.81 28.47 -3.75
CA ILE A 649 22.40 28.11 -3.95
C ILE A 649 21.72 28.99 -5.01
N SER A 650 22.11 30.25 -5.15
CA SER A 650 21.58 31.16 -6.17
C SER A 650 21.90 30.68 -7.59
N GLU A 651 23.11 30.16 -7.84
CA GLU A 651 23.48 29.61 -9.15
C GLU A 651 22.69 28.34 -9.47
N ILE A 652 22.49 27.47 -8.47
CA ILE A 652 21.72 26.22 -8.62
C ILE A 652 20.24 26.55 -8.93
N LYS A 653 19.65 27.51 -8.21
CA LYS A 653 18.27 27.96 -8.46
C LYS A 653 18.10 28.54 -9.86
N ALA A 654 19.02 29.40 -10.30
CA ALA A 654 18.98 29.98 -11.64
C ALA A 654 19.07 28.91 -12.75
N GLU A 655 19.86 27.85 -12.53
CA GLU A 655 19.93 26.70 -13.45
C GLU A 655 18.61 25.93 -13.50
N ILE A 656 17.98 25.67 -12.34
CA ILE A 656 16.68 25.01 -12.27
C ILE A 656 15.59 25.83 -12.96
N ASP A 657 15.58 27.15 -12.77
CA ASP A 657 14.60 28.04 -13.40
C ASP A 657 14.77 28.05 -14.93
N ALA A 658 16.01 28.13 -15.42
CA ALA A 658 16.31 28.06 -16.85
C ALA A 658 15.93 26.69 -17.45
N TRP A 659 16.16 25.61 -16.70
CA TRP A 659 15.77 24.28 -17.10
C TRP A 659 14.23 24.15 -17.21
N LEU A 660 13.49 24.61 -16.20
CA LEU A 660 12.03 24.64 -16.22
C LEU A 660 11.51 25.39 -17.45
N GLU A 661 12.12 26.53 -17.80
CA GLU A 661 11.72 27.30 -18.99
C GLU A 661 11.95 26.53 -20.30
N ASN A 662 13.04 25.76 -20.39
CA ASN A 662 13.28 24.88 -21.55
C ASN A 662 12.22 23.77 -21.64
N LEU A 663 11.83 23.15 -20.52
CA LEU A 663 10.76 22.15 -20.48
C LEU A 663 9.42 22.75 -20.92
N LYS A 664 9.09 23.94 -20.42
CA LYS A 664 7.87 24.68 -20.83
C LYS A 664 7.87 25.00 -22.31
N THR A 665 8.96 25.57 -22.80
CA THR A 665 9.07 26.06 -24.17
C THR A 665 9.08 24.92 -25.19
N HIS A 666 9.73 23.80 -24.87
CA HIS A 666 10.01 22.76 -25.86
C HIS A 666 9.22 21.47 -25.67
N LEU A 667 8.69 21.16 -24.48
CA LEU A 667 7.91 19.94 -24.26
C LEU A 667 6.45 20.27 -23.89
N ILE A 668 6.21 21.00 -22.81
CA ILE A 668 4.84 21.28 -22.32
C ILE A 668 4.04 22.05 -23.38
N SER A 669 4.68 22.97 -24.12
CA SER A 669 4.06 23.69 -25.23
C SER A 669 3.52 22.81 -26.36
N LYS A 670 3.96 21.54 -26.44
CA LYS A 670 3.45 20.56 -27.41
C LYS A 670 2.12 19.93 -26.99
N GLY A 671 1.69 20.13 -25.74
CA GLY A 671 0.38 19.69 -25.24
C GLY A 671 0.38 18.42 -24.37
N ALA A 672 1.55 17.93 -23.96
CA ALA A 672 1.69 16.81 -23.02
C ALA A 672 2.37 17.26 -21.72
N PRO A 673 2.00 16.72 -20.55
CA PRO A 673 2.70 16.99 -19.29
C PRO A 673 4.10 16.35 -19.29
N VAL A 674 4.94 16.78 -18.37
CA VAL A 674 6.32 16.33 -18.23
C VAL A 674 6.52 15.70 -16.85
N ILE A 675 7.28 14.61 -16.80
CA ILE A 675 7.88 14.09 -15.57
C ILE A 675 9.40 14.16 -15.65
N ILE A 676 10.01 14.29 -14.47
CA ILE A 676 11.44 14.08 -14.28
C ILE A 676 11.60 12.65 -13.75
N GLY A 677 11.73 11.70 -14.67
CA GLY A 677 11.72 10.26 -14.40
C GLY A 677 12.91 9.77 -13.58
N GLU A 678 14.02 10.50 -13.65
CA GLU A 678 15.15 10.33 -12.76
C GLU A 678 15.81 11.66 -12.43
N TRP A 679 16.15 11.83 -11.16
CA TRP A 679 17.05 12.87 -10.73
C TRP A 679 17.79 12.52 -9.45
N GLY A 680 18.92 13.18 -9.27
CA GLY A 680 19.78 13.15 -8.09
C GLY A 680 20.84 14.24 -8.23
N THR A 681 21.91 14.21 -7.44
CA THR A 681 23.09 15.04 -7.75
C THR A 681 24.03 14.28 -8.69
N ASN A 682 24.96 14.98 -9.34
CA ASN A 682 25.95 14.35 -10.24
C ASN A 682 26.97 13.42 -9.55
N ASN A 683 26.87 13.24 -8.23
CA ASN A 683 27.74 12.41 -7.40
C ASN A 683 26.91 11.49 -6.48
N VAL A 684 25.84 10.91 -7.04
CA VAL A 684 25.01 9.90 -6.38
C VAL A 684 25.74 8.58 -6.13
N ASP A 685 26.76 8.26 -6.92
CA ASP A 685 27.65 7.12 -6.73
C ASP A 685 29.11 7.57 -6.89
N ALA A 686 29.75 7.84 -5.75
CA ALA A 686 31.12 8.29 -5.73
C ALA A 686 32.04 7.07 -5.54
N GLY A 687 32.88 6.75 -6.53
CA GLY A 687 33.95 5.74 -6.38
C GLY A 687 34.92 6.02 -5.22
N SER A 688 34.86 7.20 -4.59
CA SER A 688 35.56 7.61 -3.36
C SER A 688 34.86 7.19 -2.05
N GLY A 689 33.64 6.64 -2.12
CA GLY A 689 32.85 6.15 -0.98
C GLY A 689 32.07 7.21 -0.21
N LYS A 690 31.97 8.45 -0.69
CA LYS A 690 31.15 9.53 -0.09
C LYS A 690 30.42 10.35 -1.17
N THR A 691 29.10 10.41 -1.05
CA THR A 691 28.19 11.14 -1.95
C THR A 691 28.06 12.62 -1.55
N ASP A 692 27.35 13.40 -2.36
CA ASP A 692 27.04 14.79 -2.01
C ASP A 692 26.16 14.91 -0.76
N TYR A 693 25.33 13.90 -0.48
CA TYR A 693 24.58 13.82 0.78
C TYR A 693 25.52 13.75 2.00
N ASP A 694 26.66 13.09 1.87
CA ASP A 694 27.64 12.92 2.94
C ASP A 694 28.53 14.16 3.13
N LEU A 695 28.80 14.89 2.05
CA LEU A 695 29.80 15.96 2.00
C LEU A 695 29.21 17.37 1.99
N HIS A 696 28.03 17.55 1.40
CA HIS A 696 27.44 18.85 1.04
C HIS A 696 25.96 18.96 1.47
N LYS A 697 25.63 18.35 2.61
CA LYS A 697 24.26 18.07 3.06
C LYS A 697 23.33 19.29 3.11
N ASP A 698 23.77 20.40 3.70
CA ASP A 698 22.94 21.59 3.84
C ASP A 698 22.59 22.19 2.46
N LEU A 699 23.58 22.29 1.57
CA LEU A 699 23.39 22.75 0.19
C LEU A 699 22.45 21.81 -0.59
N MET A 700 22.61 20.49 -0.41
CA MET A 700 21.72 19.49 -0.99
C MET A 700 20.29 19.68 -0.50
N PHE A 701 20.06 19.92 0.79
CA PHE A 701 18.73 20.15 1.36
C PHE A 701 18.05 21.40 0.78
N GLU A 702 18.81 22.49 0.60
CA GLU A 702 18.30 23.69 -0.05
C GLU A 702 17.97 23.44 -1.53
N PHE A 703 18.84 22.74 -2.25
CA PHE A 703 18.64 22.35 -3.65
C PHE A 703 17.37 21.51 -3.83
N VAL A 704 17.24 20.39 -3.11
CA VAL A 704 16.10 19.47 -3.27
C VAL A 704 14.79 20.14 -2.88
N SER A 705 14.81 20.98 -1.84
CA SER A 705 13.63 21.73 -1.41
C SER A 705 13.16 22.70 -2.49
N TYR A 706 14.10 23.41 -3.13
CA TYR A 706 13.77 24.34 -4.20
C TYR A 706 13.28 23.61 -5.46
N MET A 707 13.99 22.57 -5.88
CA MET A 707 13.67 21.78 -7.08
C MET A 707 12.27 21.18 -6.98
N ILE A 708 11.95 20.48 -5.89
CA ILE A 708 10.64 19.84 -5.70
C ILE A 708 9.51 20.88 -5.64
N LYS A 709 9.68 21.97 -4.88
CA LYS A 709 8.67 23.05 -4.80
C LYS A 709 8.43 23.67 -6.18
N THR A 710 9.50 23.94 -6.93
CA THR A 710 9.43 24.55 -8.25
C THR A 710 8.74 23.63 -9.26
N MET A 711 9.09 22.34 -9.29
CA MET A 711 8.48 21.38 -10.21
C MET A 711 7.01 21.13 -9.86
N LYS A 712 6.68 20.96 -8.58
CA LYS A 712 5.29 20.81 -8.11
C LYS A 712 4.42 22.01 -8.49
N GLN A 713 4.91 23.24 -8.32
CA GLN A 713 4.18 24.47 -8.68
C GLN A 713 3.90 24.60 -10.19
N ASN A 714 4.55 23.78 -11.01
CA ASN A 714 4.43 23.79 -12.46
C ASN A 714 3.87 22.46 -13.00
N ASP A 715 3.20 21.67 -12.15
CA ASP A 715 2.56 20.40 -12.52
C ASP A 715 3.54 19.38 -13.14
N ILE A 716 4.78 19.33 -12.64
CA ILE A 716 5.81 18.36 -13.04
C ILE A 716 6.06 17.41 -11.87
N ALA A 717 5.82 16.11 -12.08
CA ALA A 717 6.17 15.07 -11.11
C ALA A 717 7.67 14.73 -11.20
N THR A 718 8.26 14.34 -10.07
CA THR A 718 9.70 14.05 -10.00
C THR A 718 9.97 12.74 -9.26
N PHE A 719 10.96 12.00 -9.74
CA PHE A 719 11.30 10.67 -9.25
C PHE A 719 12.78 10.59 -8.86
N TYR A 720 13.04 10.53 -7.56
CA TYR A 720 14.42 10.51 -7.05
C TYR A 720 15.08 9.15 -7.31
N TRP A 721 16.32 9.15 -7.79
CA TRP A 721 17.04 7.93 -8.11
C TRP A 721 17.65 7.28 -6.85
N MET A 722 17.10 6.13 -6.46
CA MET A 722 17.61 5.18 -5.46
C MET A 722 17.84 5.68 -4.02
N GLY A 723 18.76 6.62 -3.77
CA GLY A 723 19.52 6.78 -2.53
C GLY A 723 18.75 6.94 -1.19
N LEU A 724 17.43 7.14 -1.22
CA LEU A 724 16.59 7.17 -0.01
C LEU A 724 16.55 5.84 0.74
N SER A 725 16.56 4.72 0.02
CA SER A 725 16.69 3.37 0.59
C SER A 725 17.52 2.50 -0.34
N ASP A 726 18.62 1.97 0.18
CA ASP A 726 19.66 1.33 -0.63
C ASP A 726 20.28 0.13 0.08
N GLY A 727 20.42 -0.99 -0.63
CA GLY A 727 21.01 -2.23 -0.12
C GLY A 727 20.15 -2.96 0.90
N ALA A 728 20.77 -3.47 1.97
CA ALA A 728 20.09 -4.21 3.03
C ALA A 728 18.87 -3.49 3.65
N PRO A 729 18.89 -2.16 3.89
CA PRO A 729 17.73 -1.35 4.28
C PRO A 729 16.44 -1.62 3.52
N ARG A 730 16.49 -1.98 2.23
CA ARG A 730 15.29 -2.30 1.45
C ARG A 730 14.53 -3.52 1.97
N THR A 731 15.19 -4.43 2.71
CA THR A 731 14.59 -5.71 3.14
C THR A 731 13.96 -5.72 4.51
N TYR A 732 14.26 -4.72 5.34
CA TYR A 732 13.65 -4.49 6.63
C TYR A 732 12.99 -3.09 6.65
N PRO A 733 12.33 -2.72 5.55
CA PRO A 733 11.96 -1.35 5.14
C PRO A 733 12.52 -0.20 6.01
N ALA A 734 13.74 0.22 5.70
CA ALA A 734 14.38 1.37 6.31
C ALA A 734 14.86 2.39 5.27
N PHE A 735 14.82 3.67 5.64
CA PHE A 735 15.51 4.74 4.93
C PHE A 735 17.01 4.74 5.26
N THR A 736 17.84 4.83 4.22
CA THR A 736 19.29 5.10 4.34
C THR A 736 19.56 6.59 4.55
N GLN A 737 18.68 7.45 3.99
CA GLN A 737 18.79 8.91 4.07
C GLN A 737 17.48 9.53 4.61
N PRO A 738 17.08 9.23 5.87
CA PRO A 738 15.77 9.59 6.41
C PRO A 738 15.54 11.11 6.50
N ASP A 739 16.57 11.92 6.77
CA ASP A 739 16.41 13.37 6.83
C ASP A 739 16.34 14.02 5.45
N LEU A 740 17.01 13.46 4.43
CA LEU A 740 16.78 13.85 3.04
C LEU A 740 15.35 13.51 2.61
N ALA A 741 14.88 12.30 2.90
CA ALA A 741 13.50 11.89 2.63
C ALA A 741 12.50 12.85 3.30
N LEU A 742 12.72 13.21 4.57
CA LEU A 742 11.90 14.20 5.28
C LEU A 742 11.90 15.55 4.57
N LYS A 743 13.07 16.04 4.12
CA LYS A 743 13.15 17.32 3.39
C LYS A 743 12.44 17.30 2.06
N MET A 744 12.53 16.22 1.31
CA MET A 744 11.80 16.07 0.06
C MET A 744 10.28 16.03 0.30
N LEU A 745 9.84 15.28 1.31
CA LEU A 745 8.43 15.18 1.68
C LEU A 745 7.87 16.51 2.20
N GLN A 746 8.61 17.26 3.02
CA GLN A 746 8.25 18.61 3.45
C GLN A 746 8.19 19.59 2.28
N ALA A 747 9.11 19.46 1.32
CA ALA A 747 9.10 20.29 0.13
C ALA A 747 7.85 20.05 -0.72
N TYR A 748 7.37 18.80 -0.79
CA TYR A 748 6.16 18.46 -1.52
C TYR A 748 4.88 18.77 -0.73
N HIS A 749 4.71 18.22 0.48
CA HIS A 749 3.47 18.26 1.28
C HIS A 749 3.33 19.50 2.17
N GLY A 750 4.41 20.27 2.36
CA GLY A 750 4.47 21.42 3.24
C GLY A 750 5.28 21.16 4.51
N ASP A 751 5.77 22.24 5.12
CA ASP A 751 6.76 22.17 6.21
C ASP A 751 6.23 21.48 7.50
N SER A 752 4.90 21.34 7.65
CA SER A 752 4.27 20.61 8.75
C SER A 752 4.21 19.09 8.55
N TRP A 753 4.54 18.57 7.37
CA TRP A 753 4.57 17.13 7.10
C TRP A 753 5.74 16.50 7.85
N ASN A 754 5.43 15.62 8.81
CA ASN A 754 6.42 15.02 9.70
C ASN A 754 6.07 13.55 10.00
N PRO A 755 6.15 12.67 8.99
CA PRO A 755 5.86 11.25 9.13
C PRO A 755 6.95 10.55 9.94
N TYR A 756 6.65 9.35 10.44
CA TYR A 756 7.69 8.46 10.93
C TYR A 756 8.48 7.91 9.75
N LEU A 757 9.81 8.05 9.80
CA LEU A 757 10.73 7.56 8.78
C LEU A 757 11.66 6.55 9.45
N PRO A 758 11.34 5.25 9.39
CA PRO A 758 12.16 4.26 10.04
C PRO A 758 13.52 4.18 9.35
N ASP A 759 14.59 4.11 10.13
CA ASP A 759 15.94 3.94 9.62
C ASP A 759 16.60 2.69 10.23
N ALA A 760 17.87 2.43 9.90
CA ALA A 760 18.57 1.23 10.36
C ALA A 760 18.60 1.06 11.89
N LYS A 761 18.53 2.12 12.71
CA LYS A 761 18.49 1.98 14.19
C LYS A 761 17.13 1.49 14.69
N ASP A 762 16.06 1.70 13.93
CA ASP A 762 14.72 1.21 14.27
C ASP A 762 14.58 -0.30 14.04
N PHE A 763 15.51 -0.87 13.27
CA PHE A 763 15.65 -2.30 13.08
C PHE A 763 16.99 -2.75 13.67
N PRO A 764 17.15 -2.82 15.01
CA PRO A 764 18.36 -3.36 15.65
C PRO A 764 18.65 -4.82 15.24
N GLY A 765 17.68 -5.47 14.58
CA GLY A 765 17.79 -6.74 13.86
C GLY A 765 18.45 -6.70 12.48
N GLY A 766 18.64 -5.57 11.79
CA GLY A 766 19.18 -5.48 10.42
C GLY A 766 20.61 -6.03 10.18
N LYS A 767 21.16 -6.69 11.20
CA LYS A 767 22.37 -7.52 11.20
C LYS A 767 22.13 -8.79 10.38
N VAL A 768 23.11 -9.18 9.55
CA VAL A 768 23.13 -10.53 8.97
C VAL A 768 23.30 -11.52 10.13
N THR A 769 22.24 -12.26 10.46
CA THR A 769 22.23 -13.22 11.58
C THR A 769 22.68 -14.61 11.16
N SER A 770 22.54 -14.93 9.87
CA SER A 770 22.99 -16.18 9.28
C SER A 770 23.41 -15.95 7.82
N ALA A 771 24.42 -16.65 7.35
CA ALA A 771 24.86 -16.61 5.96
C ALA A 771 25.73 -17.82 5.62
N THR A 772 25.82 -18.12 4.32
CA THR A 772 26.88 -18.95 3.75
C THR A 772 28.11 -18.07 3.50
N VAL A 773 29.23 -18.40 4.15
CA VAL A 773 30.50 -17.68 4.09
C VAL A 773 31.44 -18.45 3.17
N ASN A 774 31.84 -17.83 2.07
CA ASN A 774 32.76 -18.43 1.10
C ASN A 774 34.15 -17.82 1.29
N PHE A 775 35.11 -18.62 1.75
CA PHE A 775 36.50 -18.20 1.91
C PHE A 775 37.30 -18.47 0.63
N ASN A 776 37.89 -17.41 0.10
CA ASN A 776 38.56 -17.39 -1.20
C ASN A 776 39.99 -17.95 -1.16
N ASN A 777 40.59 -18.03 0.03
CA ASN A 777 41.98 -18.39 0.26
C ASN A 777 42.26 -18.62 1.76
N GLN A 778 43.42 -19.22 2.07
CA GLN A 778 43.92 -19.34 3.44
C GLN A 778 43.95 -17.96 4.11
N TRP A 779 43.61 -17.94 5.40
CA TRP A 779 43.52 -16.77 6.26
C TRP A 779 42.38 -15.81 5.93
N GLY A 780 41.44 -16.20 5.07
CA GLY A 780 40.19 -15.46 4.92
C GLY A 780 39.48 -15.34 6.28
N GLU A 781 38.92 -14.17 6.55
CA GLU A 781 38.33 -13.81 7.83
C GLU A 781 36.93 -13.21 7.65
N LEU A 782 36.01 -13.65 8.49
CA LEU A 782 34.70 -13.06 8.70
C LEU A 782 34.67 -12.43 10.09
N THR A 783 34.29 -11.16 10.20
CA THR A 783 34.08 -10.52 11.49
C THR A 783 32.73 -10.96 12.06
N ILE A 784 32.75 -11.48 13.28
CA ILE A 784 31.56 -11.97 13.98
C ILE A 784 31.25 -11.16 15.25
N HIS A 785 32.15 -10.25 15.63
CA HIS A 785 31.91 -9.19 16.60
C HIS A 785 32.95 -8.09 16.39
N LYS A 786 32.52 -6.83 16.40
CA LYS A 786 33.38 -5.65 16.24
C LYS A 786 33.12 -4.68 17.38
N GLY A 787 34.18 -4.17 18.00
CA GLY A 787 34.11 -3.24 19.11
C GLY A 787 34.53 -3.85 20.46
N ALA A 788 34.51 -3.01 21.48
CA ALA A 788 34.81 -3.39 22.85
C ALA A 788 33.67 -4.26 23.44
N ILE A 789 34.04 -5.27 24.22
CA ILE A 789 33.09 -6.13 24.94
C ILE A 789 33.04 -5.75 26.41
N ASP A 790 31.84 -5.45 26.90
CA ASP A 790 31.58 -5.31 28.33
C ASP A 790 31.50 -6.70 29.01
N LYS A 791 32.59 -7.07 29.67
CA LYS A 791 32.71 -8.36 30.38
C LYS A 791 31.88 -8.44 31.66
N THR A 792 31.30 -7.32 32.13
CA THR A 792 30.35 -7.33 33.25
C THR A 792 28.98 -7.86 32.80
N VAL A 793 28.66 -7.72 31.51
CA VAL A 793 27.41 -8.22 30.90
C VAL A 793 27.64 -9.58 30.24
N TYR A 794 28.74 -9.73 29.48
CA TYR A 794 28.99 -10.89 28.63
C TYR A 794 30.13 -11.80 29.12
N LYS A 795 29.90 -13.11 29.07
CA LYS A 795 30.91 -14.13 29.42
C LYS A 795 31.54 -14.86 28.23
N GLY A 796 30.96 -14.75 27.04
CA GLY A 796 31.50 -15.39 25.84
C GLY A 796 30.73 -15.08 24.56
N ILE A 797 31.14 -15.72 23.48
CA ILE A 797 30.44 -15.73 22.18
C ILE A 797 30.26 -17.18 21.73
N LYS A 798 29.12 -17.49 21.11
CA LYS A 798 28.77 -18.80 20.58
C LYS A 798 28.44 -18.67 19.10
N VAL A 799 28.94 -19.60 18.29
CA VAL A 799 28.62 -19.73 16.87
C VAL A 799 27.87 -21.04 16.67
N GLU A 800 26.86 -21.04 15.81
CA GLU A 800 26.24 -22.26 15.31
C GLU A 800 26.52 -22.36 13.81
N LEU A 801 27.18 -23.43 13.41
CA LEU A 801 27.46 -23.78 12.02
C LEU A 801 26.44 -24.81 11.54
N GLU A 802 26.18 -24.91 10.24
CA GLU A 802 25.36 -25.98 9.69
C GLU A 802 26.03 -27.34 9.83
N GLU A 803 27.34 -27.38 9.64
CA GLU A 803 28.16 -28.57 9.74
C GLU A 803 29.42 -28.30 10.57
N LYS A 804 29.98 -29.37 11.13
CA LYS A 804 31.28 -29.28 11.80
C LYS A 804 32.34 -29.00 10.71
N PRO A 805 33.18 -27.97 10.85
CA PRO A 805 34.23 -27.70 9.89
C PRO A 805 35.27 -28.82 9.90
N ALA A 806 35.94 -29.04 8.77
CA ALA A 806 37.04 -30.00 8.69
C ALA A 806 38.10 -29.70 9.76
N THR A 807 38.76 -30.75 10.28
CA THR A 807 39.73 -30.59 11.38
C THR A 807 40.80 -29.57 11.01
N GLY A 808 40.92 -28.52 11.82
CA GLY A 808 41.88 -27.44 11.59
C GLY A 808 41.45 -26.39 10.57
N ALA A 809 40.27 -26.49 9.95
CA ALA A 809 39.82 -25.58 8.89
C ALA A 809 39.45 -24.18 9.39
N LEU A 810 38.92 -24.07 10.61
CA LEU A 810 38.34 -22.83 11.12
C LEU A 810 38.82 -22.55 12.55
N SER A 811 39.03 -21.28 12.88
CA SER A 811 39.39 -20.83 14.23
C SER A 811 38.67 -19.55 14.61
N PHE A 812 38.43 -19.35 15.91
CA PHE A 812 38.19 -18.02 16.46
C PHE A 812 39.51 -17.26 16.49
N LYS A 813 39.59 -16.12 15.81
CA LYS A 813 40.71 -15.19 15.92
C LYS A 813 40.25 -13.97 16.72
N VAL A 814 40.84 -13.78 17.90
CA VAL A 814 40.46 -12.70 18.81
C VAL A 814 41.51 -11.61 18.74
N TYR A 815 41.09 -10.42 18.35
CA TYR A 815 41.88 -9.20 18.42
C TYR A 815 41.69 -8.60 19.80
N ALA A 816 42.71 -8.72 20.64
CA ALA A 816 42.72 -8.25 22.02
C ALA A 816 44.12 -7.72 22.35
N SER A 817 44.37 -7.32 23.61
CA SER A 817 45.72 -6.91 24.04
C SER A 817 46.80 -7.96 23.74
N SER A 818 46.41 -9.23 23.59
CA SER A 818 47.21 -10.26 22.92
C SER A 818 46.31 -11.03 21.95
N GLU A 819 46.72 -11.11 20.69
CA GLU A 819 45.98 -11.88 19.69
C GLU A 819 46.10 -13.38 19.96
N LYS A 820 44.99 -14.10 19.79
CA LYS A 820 44.96 -15.55 19.97
C LYS A 820 43.97 -16.19 19.01
N ALA A 821 44.43 -17.24 18.34
CA ALA A 821 43.60 -18.11 17.53
C ALA A 821 43.23 -19.38 18.33
N THR A 822 41.95 -19.77 18.29
CA THR A 822 41.44 -20.99 18.95
C THR A 822 40.72 -21.83 17.91
N ALA A 823 41.19 -23.05 17.68
CA ALA A 823 40.60 -23.94 16.68
C ALA A 823 39.15 -24.30 17.01
N ILE A 824 38.30 -24.30 15.98
CA ILE A 824 36.90 -24.74 16.06
C ILE A 824 36.85 -26.22 15.72
N THR A 825 36.36 -27.04 16.65
CA THR A 825 36.35 -28.51 16.55
C THR A 825 34.96 -29.12 16.60
N SER A 826 33.92 -28.28 16.68
CA SER A 826 32.51 -28.68 16.79
C SER A 826 31.60 -27.80 15.93
N LYS A 827 30.35 -28.24 15.76
CA LYS A 827 29.29 -27.51 15.05
C LYS A 827 28.79 -26.28 15.81
N THR A 828 28.90 -26.29 17.14
CA THR A 828 28.44 -25.19 18.02
C THR A 828 29.58 -24.70 18.90
N PRO A 829 30.65 -24.14 18.32
CA PRO A 829 31.79 -23.73 19.10
C PRO A 829 31.47 -22.49 19.94
N SER A 830 32.14 -22.36 21.08
CA SER A 830 32.01 -21.21 21.97
C SER A 830 33.38 -20.73 22.42
N LEU A 831 33.50 -19.43 22.64
CA LEU A 831 34.71 -18.78 23.12
C LEU A 831 34.39 -18.02 24.40
N ALA A 832 35.05 -18.38 25.51
CA ALA A 832 34.90 -17.70 26.79
C ALA A 832 35.79 -16.44 26.87
N PHE A 833 35.26 -15.35 27.39
CA PHE A 833 35.98 -14.08 27.50
C PHE A 833 36.88 -13.97 28.74
N SER A 834 36.80 -14.92 29.67
CA SER A 834 37.61 -14.92 30.91
C SER A 834 39.11 -14.87 30.62
N SER A 835 39.56 -15.47 29.51
CA SER A 835 40.97 -15.54 29.11
C SER A 835 41.49 -14.35 28.31
N TYR A 836 40.69 -13.30 28.09
CA TYR A 836 41.01 -12.19 27.19
C TYR A 836 40.88 -10.83 27.89
N THR A 837 41.80 -9.92 27.61
CA THR A 837 41.78 -8.53 28.09
C THR A 837 41.77 -7.58 26.90
N GLY A 838 40.87 -6.59 26.92
CA GLY A 838 40.79 -5.58 25.87
C GLY A 838 40.40 -6.12 24.49
N ILE A 839 39.35 -6.96 24.41
CA ILE A 839 38.83 -7.46 23.13
C ILE A 839 38.34 -6.26 22.30
N GLN A 840 38.79 -6.19 21.05
CA GLN A 840 38.42 -5.16 20.07
C GLN A 840 37.63 -5.72 18.88
N LYS A 841 37.86 -7.00 18.54
CA LYS A 841 37.22 -7.67 17.41
C LYS A 841 37.34 -9.18 17.55
N ILE A 842 36.37 -9.95 17.07
CA ILE A 842 36.41 -11.40 17.01
C ILE A 842 36.06 -11.83 15.58
N ASN A 843 36.93 -12.64 14.99
CA ASN A 843 36.78 -13.14 13.62
C ASN A 843 36.69 -14.68 13.61
N LEU A 844 36.03 -15.21 12.59
CA LEU A 844 36.22 -16.59 12.14
C LEU A 844 37.27 -16.59 11.03
N GLN A 845 38.35 -17.33 11.22
CA GLN A 845 39.46 -17.41 10.28
C GLN A 845 39.53 -18.80 9.64
N TRP A 846 39.64 -18.83 8.32
CA TRP A 846 39.90 -20.02 7.53
C TRP A 846 41.39 -20.34 7.50
N ASN A 847 41.78 -21.59 7.78
CA ASN A 847 43.19 -21.95 7.99
C ASN A 847 43.75 -22.92 6.94
N ILE A 848 42.95 -23.38 5.98
CA ILE A 848 43.39 -24.32 4.94
C ILE A 848 43.69 -23.58 3.64
N ALA A 849 44.69 -24.06 2.89
CA ALA A 849 45.15 -23.47 1.63
C ALA A 849 44.08 -23.39 0.53
N THR A 850 43.17 -24.36 0.50
CA THR A 850 42.09 -24.44 -0.49
C THR A 850 40.90 -23.58 -0.10
N LYS A 851 40.16 -23.09 -1.11
CA LYS A 851 38.86 -22.45 -0.93
C LYS A 851 37.93 -23.35 -0.11
N GLY A 852 37.05 -22.74 0.68
CA GLY A 852 36.09 -23.47 1.49
C GLY A 852 34.88 -22.61 1.81
N SER A 853 33.78 -23.27 2.15
CA SER A 853 32.55 -22.59 2.54
C SER A 853 32.11 -23.11 3.90
N ILE A 854 31.58 -22.23 4.74
CA ILE A 854 30.87 -22.58 5.96
C ILE A 854 29.52 -21.89 5.97
N LYS A 855 28.47 -22.61 6.35
CA LYS A 855 27.18 -21.98 6.61
C LYS A 855 27.03 -21.69 8.08
N ILE A 856 26.87 -20.43 8.43
CA ILE A 856 26.63 -19.96 9.79
C ILE A 856 25.13 -19.80 9.96
N LYS A 857 24.59 -20.47 10.98
CA LYS A 857 23.18 -20.38 11.38
C LYS A 857 22.92 -19.26 12.37
N SER A 858 23.84 -19.02 13.29
CA SER A 858 23.77 -17.91 14.23
C SER A 858 25.12 -17.60 14.85
N VAL A 859 25.29 -16.34 15.27
CA VAL A 859 26.36 -15.93 16.19
C VAL A 859 25.73 -15.13 17.30
N ASN A 860 26.06 -15.44 18.55
CA ASN A 860 25.51 -14.74 19.70
C ASN A 860 26.56 -14.48 20.78
N LEU A 861 26.57 -13.27 21.34
CA LEU A 861 27.16 -13.02 22.65
C LEU A 861 26.35 -13.75 23.72
N VAL A 862 27.02 -14.20 24.76
CA VAL A 862 26.44 -14.96 25.87
C VAL A 862 26.56 -14.12 27.12
N LYS A 863 25.42 -13.75 27.74
CA LYS A 863 25.36 -13.02 29.00
C LYS A 863 25.63 -13.94 30.20
N HIS A 864 25.93 -13.37 31.36
CA HIS A 864 26.23 -14.17 32.57
C HIS A 864 25.05 -15.06 33.01
N ASP A 865 23.81 -14.61 32.81
CA ASP A 865 22.57 -15.37 33.05
C ASP A 865 22.27 -16.46 32.00
N ASN A 866 23.14 -16.62 31.00
CA ASN A 866 23.01 -17.49 29.82
C ASN A 866 22.01 -17.04 28.75
N SER A 867 21.37 -15.88 28.91
CA SER A 867 20.66 -15.27 27.78
C SER A 867 21.66 -14.88 26.69
N THR A 868 21.21 -14.83 25.45
CA THR A 868 22.06 -14.62 24.28
C THR A 868 21.63 -13.40 23.49
N GLU A 869 22.60 -12.72 22.91
CA GLU A 869 22.37 -11.54 22.08
C GLU A 869 23.02 -11.73 20.70
N PRO A 870 22.26 -11.65 19.60
CA PRO A 870 22.78 -11.94 18.26
C PRO A 870 23.84 -10.92 17.81
N CYS A 871 24.85 -11.42 17.09
CA CYS A 871 25.90 -10.64 16.47
C CYS A 871 25.70 -10.56 14.95
N SER A 872 26.20 -9.49 14.34
CA SER A 872 26.21 -9.35 12.88
C SER A 872 27.40 -10.08 12.27
N LEU A 873 27.20 -10.65 11.09
CA LEU A 873 28.26 -11.14 10.22
C LEU A 873 28.73 -10.01 9.30
N GLU A 874 30.01 -9.66 9.36
CA GLU A 874 30.63 -8.65 8.51
C GLU A 874 31.80 -9.27 7.74
N VAL A 875 31.82 -9.12 6.41
CA VAL A 875 32.98 -9.52 5.59
C VAL A 875 34.21 -8.76 6.07
N ALA A 876 35.31 -9.48 6.35
CA ALA A 876 36.59 -8.84 6.63
C ALA A 876 37.51 -8.92 5.41
N TRP A 877 38.25 -10.00 5.24
CA TRP A 877 39.21 -10.16 4.15
C TRP A 877 39.17 -11.59 3.61
N GLY A 878 39.33 -11.77 2.30
CA GLY A 878 39.41 -13.12 1.71
C GLY A 878 38.15 -13.97 1.88
N CYS A 879 36.97 -13.37 2.08
CA CYS A 879 35.68 -14.06 2.08
C CYS A 879 34.55 -13.24 1.45
N THR A 880 33.44 -13.89 1.12
CA THR A 880 32.17 -13.29 0.71
C THR A 880 31.00 -13.94 1.44
N LEU A 881 29.85 -13.26 1.48
CA LEU A 881 28.60 -13.79 2.04
C LEU A 881 27.59 -14.09 0.93
N SER A 882 26.83 -15.17 1.12
CA SER A 882 25.70 -15.61 0.30
C SER A 882 24.60 -16.16 1.23
N ASP A 883 23.37 -16.35 0.75
CA ASP A 883 22.24 -16.83 1.57
C ASP A 883 22.02 -16.01 2.87
N GLN A 884 22.14 -14.69 2.78
CA GLN A 884 22.10 -13.81 3.94
C GLN A 884 20.66 -13.74 4.50
N ASN A 885 20.50 -14.05 5.79
CA ASN A 885 19.28 -13.70 6.52
C ASN A 885 19.57 -12.53 7.45
N TYR A 886 18.78 -11.48 7.33
CA TYR A 886 18.78 -10.33 8.22
C TYR A 886 17.79 -10.62 9.35
N ALA A 887 18.08 -10.22 10.59
CA ALA A 887 16.98 -10.16 11.55
C ALA A 887 16.05 -9.03 11.09
N THR A 888 14.80 -9.37 10.79
CA THR A 888 13.78 -8.35 10.63
C THR A 888 13.64 -7.66 11.98
N GLY A 889 13.61 -6.33 12.04
CA GLY A 889 13.16 -5.63 13.26
C GLY A 889 11.67 -5.82 13.53
N ILE A 890 10.97 -6.55 12.64
CA ILE A 890 9.81 -7.34 13.05
C ILE A 890 10.35 -8.53 13.83
N ASP A 891 10.17 -8.54 15.15
CA ASP A 891 10.39 -9.74 15.94
C ASP A 891 9.63 -10.90 15.29
N ALA A 892 10.36 -11.87 14.73
CA ALA A 892 9.80 -13.20 14.64
C ALA A 892 9.53 -13.61 16.07
N ILE A 893 8.26 -13.90 16.42
CA ILE A 893 7.91 -14.54 17.68
C ILE A 893 8.61 -15.90 17.70
N THR A 894 9.86 -15.90 18.14
CA THR A 894 10.70 -17.08 18.27
C THR A 894 10.67 -17.43 19.73
N ALA A 895 9.59 -18.09 20.14
CA ALA A 895 9.55 -18.73 21.44
C ALA A 895 10.64 -19.81 21.48
N THR A 896 11.71 -19.59 22.23
CA THR A 896 12.72 -20.60 22.56
C THR A 896 12.03 -21.75 23.28
N ARG A 897 11.78 -22.87 22.60
CA ARG A 897 11.37 -24.12 23.27
C ARG A 897 12.53 -25.11 23.32
N SER A 898 12.86 -25.51 24.55
CA SER A 898 13.77 -26.61 24.86
C SER A 898 13.33 -27.89 24.16
N ALA A 899 14.26 -28.78 23.81
CA ALA A 899 13.96 -30.10 23.24
C ALA A 899 13.31 -30.99 24.30
N ASP A 900 12.03 -30.78 24.53
CA ASP A 900 11.18 -31.41 25.54
C ASP A 900 10.50 -32.69 25.02
N GLY A 901 10.77 -33.07 23.76
CA GLY A 901 10.22 -34.28 23.16
C GLY A 901 8.73 -34.15 22.84
N ILE A 902 8.22 -32.92 22.80
CA ILE A 902 6.85 -32.64 22.42
C ILE A 902 6.70 -32.81 20.91
N ILE A 903 5.66 -33.56 20.54
CA ILE A 903 5.28 -33.80 19.15
C ILE A 903 4.15 -32.83 18.84
N TYR A 904 4.19 -32.21 17.68
CA TYR A 904 3.18 -31.28 17.19
C TYR A 904 2.62 -31.84 15.88
N ASN A 905 1.35 -31.64 15.55
CA ASN A 905 0.88 -31.95 14.19
C ASN A 905 1.40 -30.91 13.19
N LEU A 906 1.16 -31.10 11.89
CA LEU A 906 1.64 -30.16 10.86
C LEU A 906 1.03 -28.75 10.97
N SER A 907 -0.07 -28.61 11.72
CA SER A 907 -0.71 -27.33 12.07
C SER A 907 -0.10 -26.68 13.32
N GLY A 908 0.98 -27.24 13.88
CA GLY A 908 1.70 -26.65 15.01
C GLY A 908 1.09 -26.90 16.39
N GLN A 909 0.06 -27.77 16.51
CA GLN A 909 -0.56 -28.09 17.80
C GLN A 909 0.17 -29.23 18.52
N ARG A 910 0.43 -29.08 19.82
CA ARG A 910 1.05 -30.12 20.66
C ARG A 910 0.15 -31.36 20.76
N VAL A 911 0.68 -32.52 20.39
CA VAL A 911 0.04 -33.84 20.38
C VAL A 911 0.67 -34.71 21.47
N ALA A 912 -0.12 -35.04 22.49
CA ALA A 912 0.35 -35.86 23.61
C ALA A 912 0.56 -37.34 23.25
N THR A 913 -0.22 -37.87 22.29
CA THR A 913 -0.09 -39.26 21.80
C THR A 913 -0.42 -39.29 20.31
N PRO A 914 0.57 -39.28 19.41
CA PRO A 914 0.31 -39.16 17.97
C PRO A 914 -0.17 -40.49 17.38
N THR A 915 -1.18 -40.42 16.52
CA THR A 915 -1.69 -41.57 15.74
C THR A 915 -0.93 -41.67 14.42
N ARG A 916 -1.25 -42.65 13.55
CA ARG A 916 -0.54 -42.84 12.28
C ARG A 916 -0.63 -41.59 11.40
N GLY A 917 0.50 -40.99 11.05
CA GLY A 917 0.51 -39.72 10.33
C GLY A 917 1.85 -38.97 10.40
N ILE A 918 1.87 -37.77 9.82
CA ILE A 918 3.05 -36.90 9.78
C ILE A 918 2.89 -35.79 10.83
N TYR A 919 3.92 -35.62 11.65
CA TYR A 919 4.00 -34.68 12.76
C TYR A 919 5.33 -33.92 12.72
N ILE A 920 5.54 -33.00 13.65
CA ILE A 920 6.73 -32.21 13.87
C ILE A 920 7.17 -32.44 15.31
N LYS A 921 8.33 -33.06 15.53
CA LYS A 921 8.90 -33.24 16.88
C LYS A 921 10.21 -32.48 16.96
N ASN A 922 10.35 -31.60 17.95
CA ASN A 922 11.52 -30.74 18.11
C ASN A 922 11.89 -29.98 16.82
N GLY A 923 10.89 -29.47 16.10
CA GLY A 923 11.09 -28.74 14.85
C GLY A 923 11.47 -29.57 13.62
N LYS A 924 11.37 -30.92 13.68
CA LYS A 924 11.65 -31.80 12.52
C LYS A 924 10.47 -32.71 12.20
N LYS A 925 10.26 -33.00 10.90
CA LYS A 925 9.27 -33.97 10.41
C LYS A 925 9.44 -35.31 11.12
N TYR A 926 8.39 -35.79 11.74
CA TYR A 926 8.32 -37.00 12.56
C TYR A 926 7.11 -37.83 12.12
N ILE A 927 7.35 -39.03 11.59
CA ILE A 927 6.28 -39.87 11.00
C ILE A 927 5.99 -41.02 11.96
N ILE A 928 4.74 -41.11 12.41
CA ILE A 928 4.23 -42.27 13.15
C ILE A 928 3.62 -43.23 12.12
N LYS A 929 4.22 -44.42 12.02
CA LYS A 929 3.93 -45.44 10.99
C LYS A 929 2.77 -46.34 11.32
#